data_AF-A0A6P0W907-F1
#
_entry.id   AF-A0A6P0W907-F1
#
_cell.length_a   1.000
_cell.length_b   1.000
_cell.length_c   1.000
_cell.angle_alpha   90.00
_cell.angle_beta   90.00
_cell.angle_gamma   90.00
#
_symmetry.space_group_name_H-M   'P 1'
#
loop_
_entity.id
_entity.type
_entity.pdbx_description
1 polymer ?
#
loop_
_entity_poly.entity_id
_entity_poly.type
_entity_poly.pdbx_seq_one_letter_code
_entity_poly.pdbx_strand_id
1 'polypeptide(L)'
;MVFEKKGFAQLFEAMQSRTPDTLTDFQEGSVVRTLYESFAWELALLYEQMQRVYLSGFVDTAEGIDLDKVVAILGIKRGEPDYATGKVTFTRDIGIDEDIFIPKGTLVTTEDTQESPKKAYETIEEGKISKDQTTAQVRVQALRRGKTEETEAETIVVMPQPVVGVKSVNNQETLRFTGKLQESDEQLRQRAKQTLLATSGGNTTSIRNALLSLPGVREVQVRENFHVAKGKVKVTKSGSLSEDLKVPKGTTIKLEILGTQTKDYHTTQEVILSAGENQEVEVEVEAGISGAAGEAQASATWQDLEVDSVTLTVSNEQAIARQDFGIIEIFVDGIDFRDLEKVSQLKQEIDRVKAAGIYPLLKAATAVNVDGVFQIELQPGLKLSPEERLQLEEKVQQTIISHLKDQKMGQPLLISQLTSKILGCNGVNDLVDFTLTTSIRNSKGIELARQHYQSSETPVKRLEVDILEKFTPHSVRVASEIKPLPVALQIKAKALDDSKQQAIEQALQHYFADFKPSQAVVRSEIKARIETITTIEAIKLIPSFWQPGIPFDGETVNVTFVEQAQLSSVFLYERLLTITGALKLILPVTVTQQEKQQIYQQVREQVSAYLEQLQPEENIQLEQLVKQAKTVESVLDINWKLEDFRFLNGEDNEDRIDPDKSQIQVKKFEKTQLDSQFVIDSDIQVVDVAIATLNLRLTPAVAVPETVDPAQLKSVMEAAVRSILTPSLLQQLPKLAVGENLDYDQLQTLLLLQIRTKAGNFDQETLQSFISNGQVSEAIQEKLMEALRSFLRDSNYRIDQLELTAKGSSYHDNIPIAIVERAEIQLQESSSLSIVIEDK
;
A
#
# COMPACT_ATOMS: atom_id res chain seq x y z
N MET A 1 -12.06 62.24 16.61
CA MET A 1 -12.20 63.01 15.35
C MET A 1 -11.85 62.09 14.21
N VAL A 2 -12.72 61.95 13.21
CA VAL A 2 -12.43 61.21 11.96
C VAL A 2 -11.87 62.21 10.96
N PHE A 3 -10.81 61.84 10.22
CA PHE A 3 -10.30 62.72 9.17
C PHE A 3 -11.28 62.72 7.99
N GLU A 4 -11.83 63.88 7.68
CA GLU A 4 -12.72 64.09 6.54
C GLU A 4 -12.05 65.04 5.54
N LYS A 5 -11.82 64.54 4.33
CA LYS A 5 -11.24 65.33 3.24
C LYS A 5 -12.26 66.38 2.79
N LYS A 6 -11.80 67.63 2.67
CA LYS A 6 -12.61 68.73 2.12
C LYS A 6 -12.23 68.99 0.67
N GLY A 7 -13.23 69.05 -0.19
CA GLY A 7 -13.05 69.41 -1.60
C GLY A 7 -12.93 70.92 -1.80
N PHE A 8 -12.50 71.32 -2.99
CA PHE A 8 -12.37 72.72 -3.39
C PHE A 8 -13.63 73.56 -3.11
N ALA A 9 -14.80 73.10 -3.57
CA ALA A 9 -16.05 73.84 -3.41
C ALA A 9 -16.43 74.03 -1.93
N GLN A 10 -16.29 72.98 -1.12
CA GLN A 10 -16.55 73.04 0.32
C GLN A 10 -15.60 73.99 1.04
N LEU A 11 -14.33 74.04 0.64
CA LEU A 11 -13.35 74.96 1.20
C LEU A 11 -13.64 76.40 0.79
N PHE A 12 -13.99 76.63 -0.47
CA PHE A 12 -14.38 77.94 -0.98
C PHE A 12 -15.62 78.48 -0.24
N GLU A 13 -16.68 77.68 -0.12
CA GLU A 13 -17.90 78.03 0.64
C GLU A 13 -17.62 78.25 2.14
N ALA A 14 -16.76 77.42 2.74
CA ALA A 14 -16.37 77.56 4.14
C ALA A 14 -15.55 78.84 4.38
N MET A 15 -14.71 79.27 3.43
CA MET A 15 -14.01 80.54 3.51
C MET A 15 -14.96 81.71 3.28
N GLN A 16 -15.86 81.60 2.30
CA GLN A 16 -16.86 82.63 2.00
C GLN A 16 -17.78 82.89 3.20
N SER A 17 -18.32 81.84 3.82
CA SER A 17 -19.21 81.94 5.00
C SER A 17 -18.54 82.54 6.24
N ARG A 18 -17.21 82.53 6.32
CA ARG A 18 -16.43 83.17 7.40
C ARG A 18 -15.98 84.58 7.05
N THR A 19 -16.31 85.05 5.85
CA THR A 19 -15.88 86.36 5.37
C THR A 19 -16.77 87.44 5.98
N PRO A 20 -16.21 88.52 6.55
CA PRO A 20 -16.99 89.64 7.05
C PRO A 20 -17.75 90.37 5.91
N ASP A 21 -18.90 90.95 6.25
CA ASP A 21 -19.84 91.60 5.32
C ASP A 21 -19.24 92.77 4.51
N THR A 22 -18.01 93.20 4.83
CA THR A 22 -17.26 94.22 4.09
C THR A 22 -16.78 93.76 2.71
N LEU A 23 -16.68 92.45 2.48
CA LEU A 23 -16.30 91.87 1.18
C LEU A 23 -17.53 91.20 0.56
N THR A 24 -18.06 91.77 -0.52
CA THR A 24 -19.36 91.36 -1.10
C THR A 24 -19.26 90.81 -2.52
N ASP A 25 -18.18 91.09 -3.25
CA ASP A 25 -18.03 90.69 -4.64
C ASP A 25 -17.32 89.33 -4.78
N PHE A 26 -18.11 88.28 -5.01
CA PHE A 26 -17.65 86.93 -5.33
C PHE A 26 -18.10 86.46 -6.72
N GLN A 27 -18.40 87.41 -7.62
CA GLN A 27 -18.77 87.06 -9.00
C GLN A 27 -17.53 86.71 -9.83
N GLU A 28 -17.75 86.10 -11.00
CA GLU A 28 -16.68 85.78 -11.94
C GLU A 28 -15.97 87.08 -12.39
N GLY A 29 -14.64 87.09 -12.30
CA GLY A 29 -13.81 88.28 -12.55
C GLY A 29 -13.45 89.11 -11.31
N SER A 30 -14.02 88.79 -10.13
CA SER A 30 -13.63 89.43 -8.87
C SER A 30 -12.23 88.99 -8.41
N VAL A 31 -11.40 89.96 -8.01
CA VAL A 31 -10.08 89.71 -7.40
C VAL A 31 -10.20 88.90 -6.10
N VAL A 32 -11.25 89.17 -5.31
CA VAL A 32 -11.50 88.46 -4.04
C VAL A 32 -11.81 86.99 -4.31
N ARG A 33 -12.65 86.71 -5.31
CA ARG A 33 -12.94 85.33 -5.73
C ARG A 33 -11.70 84.62 -6.23
N THR A 34 -10.91 85.23 -7.11
CA THR A 34 -9.67 84.61 -7.64
C THR A 34 -8.67 84.28 -6.52
N LEU A 35 -8.54 85.14 -5.52
CA LEU A 35 -7.70 84.84 -4.34
C LEU A 35 -8.26 83.67 -3.53
N TYR A 36 -9.57 83.65 -3.27
CA TYR A 36 -10.21 82.56 -2.53
C TYR A 36 -10.13 81.23 -3.27
N GLU A 37 -10.32 81.22 -4.58
CA GLU A 37 -10.14 80.03 -5.42
C GLU A 37 -8.69 79.55 -5.36
N SER A 38 -7.71 80.45 -5.43
CA SER A 38 -6.29 80.09 -5.31
C SER A 38 -5.98 79.42 -3.97
N PHE A 39 -6.47 79.98 -2.86
CA PHE A 39 -6.30 79.36 -1.53
C PHE A 39 -7.09 78.06 -1.36
N ALA A 40 -8.33 78.00 -1.88
CA ALA A 40 -9.15 76.80 -1.82
C ALA A 40 -8.49 75.64 -2.58
N TRP A 41 -7.84 75.94 -3.71
CA TRP A 41 -7.10 74.97 -4.50
C TRP A 41 -5.91 74.39 -3.74
N GLU A 42 -5.04 75.26 -3.20
CA GLU A 42 -3.87 74.83 -2.42
C GLU A 42 -4.27 74.06 -1.16
N LEU A 43 -5.34 74.50 -0.47
CA LEU A 43 -5.87 73.78 0.68
C LEU A 43 -6.47 72.43 0.27
N ALA A 44 -7.20 72.35 -0.85
CA ALA A 44 -7.73 71.08 -1.36
C ALA A 44 -6.60 70.10 -1.68
N LEU A 45 -5.53 70.56 -2.31
CA LEU A 45 -4.33 69.75 -2.57
C LEU A 45 -3.67 69.27 -1.27
N LEU A 46 -3.58 70.13 -0.25
CA LEU A 46 -3.08 69.74 1.06
C LEU A 46 -3.97 68.67 1.71
N TYR A 47 -5.30 68.81 1.62
CA TYR A 47 -6.23 67.79 2.12
C TYR A 47 -6.08 66.45 1.39
N GLU A 48 -5.82 66.45 0.08
CA GLU A 48 -5.50 65.23 -0.69
C GLU A 48 -4.21 64.58 -0.18
N GLN A 49 -3.15 65.36 0.01
CA GLN A 49 -1.87 64.87 0.51
C GLN A 49 -2.02 64.31 1.93
N MET A 50 -2.73 65.01 2.81
CA MET A 50 -3.01 64.55 4.17
C MET A 50 -3.84 63.27 4.19
N GLN A 51 -4.80 63.12 3.27
CA GLN A 51 -5.57 61.87 3.15
C GLN A 51 -4.65 60.71 2.77
N ARG A 52 -3.73 60.89 1.82
CA ARG A 52 -2.75 59.85 1.45
C ARG A 52 -1.87 59.46 2.64
N VAL A 53 -1.37 60.44 3.40
CA VAL A 53 -0.59 60.19 4.62
C VAL A 53 -1.43 59.44 5.66
N TYR A 54 -2.68 59.84 5.87
CA TYR A 54 -3.59 59.15 6.79
C TYR A 54 -3.80 57.69 6.38
N LEU A 55 -4.10 57.43 5.10
CA LEU A 55 -4.30 56.08 4.57
C LEU A 55 -3.02 55.23 4.57
N SER A 56 -1.84 55.84 4.46
CA SER A 56 -0.56 55.13 4.52
C SER A 56 -0.26 54.50 5.89
N GLY A 57 -0.99 54.90 6.95
CA GLY A 57 -0.79 54.40 8.31
C GLY A 57 -1.51 53.09 8.63
N PHE A 58 -2.37 52.58 7.76
CA PHE A 58 -3.17 51.38 8.02
C PHE A 58 -2.81 50.26 7.06
N VAL A 59 -2.67 49.03 7.56
CA VAL A 59 -2.31 47.86 6.76
C VAL A 59 -3.28 47.60 5.60
N ASP A 60 -4.55 47.97 5.78
CA ASP A 60 -5.61 47.80 4.79
C ASP A 60 -5.50 48.76 3.60
N THR A 61 -4.94 49.95 3.81
CA THR A 61 -4.97 51.04 2.82
C THR A 61 -3.58 51.50 2.38
N ALA A 62 -2.53 51.12 3.10
CA ALA A 62 -1.15 51.41 2.72
C ALA A 62 -0.74 50.59 1.48
N GLU A 63 0.09 51.19 0.64
CA GLU A 63 0.63 50.61 -0.60
C GLU A 63 2.15 50.83 -0.70
N GLY A 64 2.82 49.99 -1.48
CA GLY A 64 4.26 50.07 -1.76
C GLY A 64 5.13 50.16 -0.50
N ILE A 65 6.02 51.14 -0.47
CA ILE A 65 7.01 51.35 0.61
C ILE A 65 6.33 51.63 1.95
N ASP A 66 5.17 52.29 1.95
CA ASP A 66 4.48 52.60 3.20
C ASP A 66 3.85 51.34 3.81
N LEU A 67 3.31 50.43 2.97
CA LEU A 67 2.89 49.10 3.43
C LEU A 67 4.07 48.33 4.02
N ASP A 68 5.25 48.37 3.37
CA ASP A 68 6.46 47.70 3.86
C ASP A 68 6.86 48.21 5.26
N LYS A 69 6.76 49.53 5.51
CA LYS A 69 7.03 50.11 6.84
C LYS A 69 6.00 49.68 7.87
N VAL A 70 4.71 49.64 7.51
CA VAL A 70 3.63 49.23 8.42
C VAL A 70 3.82 47.77 8.85
N VAL A 71 4.08 46.87 7.90
CA VAL A 71 4.27 45.44 8.22
C VAL A 71 5.62 45.14 8.88
N ALA A 72 6.64 45.99 8.71
CA ALA A 72 7.93 45.87 9.38
C ALA A 72 7.81 45.95 10.92
N ILE A 73 6.76 46.60 11.45
CA ILE A 73 6.44 46.60 12.89
C ILE A 73 6.20 45.17 13.40
N LEU A 74 5.65 44.29 12.56
CA LEU A 74 5.43 42.88 12.84
C LEU A 74 6.67 42.01 12.53
N GLY A 75 7.81 42.61 12.18
CA GLY A 75 9.03 41.90 11.75
C GLY A 75 8.93 41.30 10.34
N ILE A 76 7.91 41.66 9.56
CA ILE A 76 7.66 41.12 8.23
C ILE A 76 8.39 41.95 7.18
N LYS A 77 9.06 41.27 6.25
CA LYS A 77 9.66 41.87 5.05
C LYS A 77 9.01 41.27 3.81
N ARG A 78 8.84 42.09 2.77
CA ARG A 78 8.30 41.66 1.47
C ARG A 78 9.15 40.55 0.85
N GLY A 79 8.47 39.55 0.29
CA GLY A 79 9.14 38.48 -0.45
C GLY A 79 9.85 39.04 -1.70
N GLU A 80 11.15 38.77 -1.81
CA GLU A 80 11.92 39.09 -3.01
C GLU A 80 11.61 38.12 -4.15
N PRO A 81 11.70 38.55 -5.42
CA PRO A 81 11.56 37.63 -6.54
C PRO A 81 12.70 36.60 -6.56
N ASP A 82 12.43 35.45 -7.17
CA ASP A 82 13.45 34.43 -7.40
C ASP A 82 14.44 34.83 -8.52
N TYR A 83 15.37 33.94 -8.86
CA TYR A 83 16.37 34.15 -9.90
C TYR A 83 15.91 33.55 -11.23
N ALA A 84 16.29 34.16 -12.35
CA ALA A 84 16.20 33.51 -13.65
C ALA A 84 17.24 32.38 -13.71
N THR A 85 16.85 31.21 -14.23
CA THR A 85 17.73 30.04 -14.30
C THR A 85 17.72 29.42 -15.69
N GLY A 86 18.77 28.68 -16.01
CA GLY A 86 18.85 27.89 -17.24
C GLY A 86 20.17 27.15 -17.32
N LYS A 87 20.57 26.78 -18.54
CA LYS A 87 21.80 26.03 -18.79
C LYS A 87 22.68 26.78 -19.77
N VAL A 88 23.98 26.74 -19.51
CA VAL A 88 25.01 27.18 -20.45
C VAL A 88 25.88 25.99 -20.83
N THR A 89 26.35 26.00 -22.07
CA THR A 89 27.26 25.00 -22.63
C THR A 89 28.64 25.61 -22.69
N PHE A 90 29.59 24.99 -21.99
CA PHE A 90 30.99 25.33 -22.07
C PHE A 90 31.67 24.43 -23.11
N THR A 91 32.52 25.03 -23.95
CA THR A 91 33.26 24.33 -25.01
C THR A 91 34.74 24.29 -24.67
N ARG A 92 35.35 23.11 -24.79
CA ARG A 92 36.78 22.90 -24.56
C ARG A 92 37.65 23.64 -25.60
N ASP A 93 38.85 24.04 -25.17
CA ASP A 93 39.92 24.57 -26.03
C ASP A 93 40.76 23.47 -26.71
N ILE A 94 41.28 23.78 -27.89
CA ILE A 94 41.94 22.80 -28.77
C ILE A 94 43.31 22.43 -28.17
N GLY A 95 43.58 21.13 -28.02
CA GLY A 95 44.88 20.60 -27.58
C GLY A 95 44.98 20.21 -26.11
N ILE A 96 43.87 20.17 -25.37
CA ILE A 96 43.80 19.75 -23.97
C ILE A 96 43.24 18.34 -23.88
N ASP A 97 44.05 17.39 -23.39
CA ASP A 97 43.73 15.95 -23.27
C ASP A 97 43.57 15.50 -21.80
N GLU A 98 43.03 16.40 -20.97
CA GLU A 98 42.72 16.15 -19.57
C GLU A 98 41.28 16.57 -19.24
N ASP A 99 40.78 16.09 -18.09
CA ASP A 99 39.47 16.46 -17.59
C ASP A 99 39.46 17.93 -17.14
N ILE A 100 38.49 18.70 -17.62
CA ILE A 100 38.36 20.12 -17.30
C ILE A 100 37.22 20.30 -16.31
N PHE A 101 37.51 20.93 -15.18
CA PHE A 101 36.53 21.22 -14.13
C PHE A 101 36.07 22.68 -14.22
N ILE A 102 34.76 22.88 -14.21
CA ILE A 102 34.09 24.18 -14.16
C ILE A 102 33.60 24.36 -12.72
N PRO A 103 34.24 25.24 -11.93
CA PRO A 103 33.83 25.46 -10.55
C PRO A 103 32.40 25.99 -10.47
N LYS A 104 31.71 25.63 -9.39
CA LYS A 104 30.51 26.35 -8.97
C LYS A 104 30.87 27.82 -8.68
N GLY A 105 30.04 28.75 -9.10
CA GLY A 105 30.27 30.20 -8.99
C GLY A 105 31.05 30.80 -10.16
N THR A 106 31.26 30.05 -11.24
CA THR A 106 31.86 30.59 -12.48
C THR A 106 30.93 31.63 -13.10
N LEU A 107 31.46 32.83 -13.32
CA LEU A 107 30.72 33.98 -13.84
C LEU A 107 30.66 33.97 -15.37
N VAL A 108 29.45 34.09 -15.93
CA VAL A 108 29.18 34.20 -17.37
C VAL A 108 28.21 35.34 -17.63
N THR A 109 28.37 36.06 -18.74
CA THR A 109 27.62 37.30 -18.99
C THR A 109 27.18 37.41 -20.44
N THR A 110 26.12 38.18 -20.68
CA THR A 110 25.80 38.65 -22.04
C THR A 110 26.81 39.70 -22.49
N GLU A 111 26.80 39.99 -23.79
CA GLU A 111 27.44 41.20 -24.29
C GLU A 111 26.73 42.46 -23.74
N ASP A 112 27.50 43.54 -23.66
CA ASP A 112 27.01 44.85 -23.25
C ASP A 112 26.72 45.67 -24.51
N THR A 113 25.44 45.88 -24.82
CA THR A 113 25.01 46.61 -26.03
C THR A 113 24.19 47.85 -25.67
N GLN A 114 24.03 48.79 -26.61
CA GLN A 114 23.21 49.98 -26.37
C GLN A 114 21.72 49.64 -26.17
N GLU A 115 21.25 48.50 -26.68
CA GLU A 115 19.85 48.06 -26.62
C GLU A 115 19.55 47.13 -25.42
N SER A 116 20.54 46.39 -24.93
CA SER A 116 20.40 45.53 -23.74
C SER A 116 21.59 45.70 -22.79
N PRO A 117 21.38 46.16 -21.56
CA PRO A 117 22.44 46.26 -20.57
C PRO A 117 23.00 44.87 -20.25
N LYS A 118 24.29 44.81 -19.94
CA LYS A 118 24.96 43.57 -19.50
C LYS A 118 24.21 42.85 -18.37
N LYS A 119 23.91 41.57 -18.60
CA LYS A 119 23.33 40.64 -17.61
C LYS A 119 24.37 39.59 -17.22
N ALA A 120 24.36 39.21 -15.95
CA ALA A 120 25.39 38.35 -15.37
C ALA A 120 24.77 37.15 -14.64
N TYR A 121 25.39 35.99 -14.82
CA TYR A 121 24.94 34.71 -14.34
C TYR A 121 26.10 33.93 -13.74
N GLU A 122 25.83 33.10 -12.74
CA GLU A 122 26.82 32.25 -12.10
C GLU A 122 26.42 30.77 -12.19
N THR A 123 27.39 29.88 -12.29
CA THR A 123 27.13 28.43 -12.24
C THR A 123 26.71 28.01 -10.83
N ILE A 124 25.62 27.25 -10.72
CA ILE A 124 25.08 26.78 -9.42
C ILE A 124 25.52 25.37 -9.04
N GLU A 125 26.12 24.67 -10.00
CA GLU A 125 26.66 23.32 -9.87
C GLU A 125 28.06 23.27 -10.51
N GLU A 126 28.84 22.27 -10.11
CA GLU A 126 30.12 21.99 -10.74
C GLU A 126 29.91 21.29 -12.08
N GLY A 127 30.62 21.72 -13.10
CA GLY A 127 30.63 21.08 -14.42
C GLY A 127 31.92 20.33 -14.67
N LYS A 128 31.86 19.26 -15.46
CA LYS A 128 33.04 18.53 -15.91
C LYS A 128 32.96 18.27 -17.41
N ILE A 129 34.00 18.66 -18.15
CA ILE A 129 34.22 18.24 -19.53
C ILE A 129 35.26 17.10 -19.49
N SER A 130 34.80 15.85 -19.56
CA SER A 130 35.69 14.68 -19.58
C SER A 130 36.59 14.67 -20.81
N LYS A 131 37.79 14.09 -20.76
CA LYS A 131 38.77 14.06 -21.87
C LYS A 131 38.20 13.63 -23.24
N ASP A 132 37.18 12.78 -23.24
CA ASP A 132 36.48 12.25 -24.42
C ASP A 132 35.33 13.14 -24.93
N GLN A 133 35.00 14.23 -24.24
CA GLN A 133 33.92 15.15 -24.57
C GLN A 133 34.44 16.53 -24.99
N THR A 134 33.74 17.19 -25.91
CA THR A 134 34.09 18.54 -26.41
C THR A 134 33.35 19.66 -25.70
N THR A 135 32.23 19.36 -25.04
CA THR A 135 31.35 20.32 -24.39
C THR A 135 30.73 19.75 -23.12
N ALA A 136 30.43 20.60 -22.14
CA ALA A 136 29.56 20.24 -21.01
C ALA A 136 28.49 21.31 -20.77
N GLN A 137 27.27 20.87 -20.46
CA GLN A 137 26.21 21.76 -20.01
C GLN A 137 26.22 21.88 -18.49
N VAL A 138 26.10 23.10 -17.99
CA VAL A 138 26.09 23.42 -16.56
C VAL A 138 24.95 24.39 -16.28
N ARG A 139 24.22 24.16 -15.19
CA ARG A 139 23.16 25.06 -14.75
C ARG A 139 23.73 26.37 -14.22
N VAL A 140 23.06 27.46 -14.59
CA VAL A 140 23.37 28.82 -14.14
C VAL A 140 22.14 29.49 -13.56
N GLN A 141 22.38 30.47 -12.68
CA GLN A 141 21.38 31.40 -12.17
C GLN A 141 21.82 32.84 -12.39
N ALA A 142 20.88 33.76 -12.56
CA ALA A 142 21.17 35.19 -12.62
C ALA A 142 21.76 35.68 -11.29
N LEU A 143 22.68 36.63 -11.34
CA LEU A 143 23.21 37.31 -10.14
C LEU A 143 22.17 38.25 -9.50
N ARG A 144 21.35 38.89 -10.34
CA ARG A 144 20.24 39.73 -9.90
C ARG A 144 18.94 38.94 -9.92
N ARG A 145 18.04 39.27 -9.01
CA ARG A 145 16.71 38.67 -8.91
C ARG A 145 15.74 39.32 -9.90
N GLY A 146 14.72 38.56 -10.31
CA GLY A 146 13.59 39.10 -11.09
C GLY A 146 13.59 38.71 -12.56
N LYS A 147 12.40 38.90 -13.16
CA LYS A 147 12.11 38.50 -14.56
C LYS A 147 12.90 39.30 -15.60
N THR A 148 13.40 40.48 -15.24
CA THR A 148 14.24 41.30 -16.14
C THR A 148 15.56 40.64 -16.53
N GLU A 149 15.99 39.62 -15.79
CA GLU A 149 17.21 38.85 -16.05
C GLU A 149 16.97 37.64 -16.98
N GLU A 150 15.80 37.54 -17.64
CA GLU A 150 15.59 36.61 -18.75
C GLU A 150 16.45 37.01 -19.96
N THR A 151 17.03 36.03 -20.65
CA THR A 151 17.88 36.25 -21.84
C THR A 151 17.62 35.20 -22.90
N GLU A 152 17.55 35.63 -24.15
CA GLU A 152 17.34 34.75 -25.29
C GLU A 152 18.49 33.76 -25.50
N ALA A 153 18.22 32.70 -26.24
CA ALA A 153 19.23 31.77 -26.70
C ALA A 153 20.38 32.53 -27.41
N GLU A 154 21.59 32.01 -27.28
CA GLU A 154 22.79 32.48 -27.95
C GLU A 154 23.31 33.87 -27.52
N THR A 155 22.96 34.34 -26.33
CA THR A 155 23.33 35.67 -25.84
C THR A 155 24.38 35.67 -24.74
N ILE A 156 24.51 34.58 -23.97
CA ILE A 156 25.50 34.44 -22.89
C ILE A 156 26.79 33.91 -23.50
N VAL A 157 27.61 34.82 -24.03
CA VAL A 157 28.83 34.47 -24.79
C VAL A 157 30.13 34.92 -24.13
N VAL A 158 30.05 35.73 -23.07
CA VAL A 158 31.22 36.33 -22.43
C VAL A 158 31.53 35.61 -21.10
N MET A 159 32.78 35.19 -20.91
CA MET A 159 33.31 34.75 -19.62
C MET A 159 34.28 35.82 -19.08
N PRO A 160 33.86 36.70 -18.13
CA PRO A 160 34.75 37.72 -17.58
C PRO A 160 35.99 37.12 -16.89
N GLN A 161 35.85 35.93 -16.31
CA GLN A 161 36.94 35.14 -15.75
C GLN A 161 36.98 33.80 -16.47
N PRO A 162 37.84 33.64 -17.50
CA PRO A 162 37.95 32.40 -18.25
C PRO A 162 38.35 31.22 -17.35
N VAL A 163 37.65 30.09 -17.51
CA VAL A 163 38.02 28.82 -16.87
C VAL A 163 39.17 28.19 -17.69
N VAL A 164 40.21 27.70 -17.01
CA VAL A 164 41.37 27.09 -17.68
C VAL A 164 40.90 25.92 -18.57
N GLY A 165 41.27 25.98 -19.83
CA GLY A 165 40.94 24.98 -20.85
C GLY A 165 39.56 25.07 -21.49
N VAL A 166 38.76 26.06 -21.13
CA VAL A 166 37.48 26.35 -21.78
C VAL A 166 37.65 27.49 -22.78
N LYS A 167 37.27 27.24 -24.03
CA LYS A 167 37.37 28.19 -25.15
C LYS A 167 36.23 29.21 -25.18
N SER A 168 35.00 28.75 -24.96
CA SER A 168 33.80 29.58 -25.09
C SER A 168 32.67 29.06 -24.21
N VAL A 169 31.74 29.95 -23.89
CA VAL A 169 30.46 29.61 -23.27
C VAL A 169 29.33 30.08 -24.18
N ASN A 170 28.24 29.33 -24.22
CA ASN A 170 27.02 29.74 -24.91
C ASN A 170 25.77 29.13 -24.27
N ASN A 171 24.64 29.84 -24.19
CA ASN A 171 23.34 29.25 -23.85
C ASN A 171 22.57 28.82 -25.12
N GLN A 172 22.31 27.53 -25.29
CA GLN A 172 21.55 27.03 -26.45
C GLN A 172 20.05 27.34 -26.35
N GLU A 173 19.55 27.53 -25.13
CA GLU A 173 18.16 27.86 -24.85
C GLU A 173 18.08 29.19 -24.09
N THR A 174 16.96 29.89 -24.26
CA THR A 174 16.66 31.13 -23.52
C THR A 174 16.53 30.82 -22.01
N LEU A 175 17.24 31.57 -21.17
CA LEU A 175 17.10 31.51 -19.71
C LEU A 175 15.75 32.10 -19.29
N ARG A 176 14.96 31.32 -18.53
CA ARG A 176 13.61 31.70 -18.12
C ARG A 176 13.53 31.98 -16.63
N PHE A 177 12.64 32.88 -16.27
CA PHE A 177 12.21 33.08 -14.89
C PHE A 177 11.10 32.08 -14.57
N THR A 178 11.43 31.06 -13.79
CA THR A 178 10.48 30.00 -13.38
C THR A 178 10.10 30.06 -11.90
N GLY A 179 10.62 31.03 -11.16
CA GLY A 179 10.41 31.17 -9.72
C GLY A 179 9.25 32.11 -9.36
N LYS A 180 9.12 32.40 -8.06
CA LYS A 180 8.11 33.30 -7.51
C LYS A 180 8.42 34.75 -7.86
N LEU A 181 7.42 35.45 -8.38
CA LEU A 181 7.46 36.90 -8.56
C LEU A 181 7.57 37.61 -7.20
N GLN A 182 7.99 38.88 -7.24
CA GLN A 182 7.97 39.73 -6.06
C GLN A 182 6.55 39.77 -5.46
N GLU A 183 6.46 39.64 -4.15
CA GLU A 183 5.19 39.63 -3.43
C GLU A 183 4.43 40.95 -3.64
N SER A 184 3.18 40.87 -4.08
CA SER A 184 2.32 42.04 -4.30
C SER A 184 1.81 42.62 -2.97
N ASP A 185 1.32 43.86 -3.00
CA ASP A 185 0.76 44.52 -1.81
C ASP A 185 -0.39 43.73 -1.18
N GLU A 186 -1.25 43.14 -2.01
CA GLU A 186 -2.37 42.34 -1.52
C GLU A 186 -1.89 41.03 -0.86
N GLN A 187 -0.90 40.37 -1.45
CA GLN A 187 -0.29 39.17 -0.86
C GLN A 187 0.40 39.48 0.47
N LEU A 188 1.18 40.58 0.51
CA LEU A 188 1.86 41.02 1.72
C LEU A 188 0.86 41.40 2.83
N ARG A 189 -0.22 42.10 2.48
CA ARG A 189 -1.30 42.46 3.41
C ARG A 189 -1.99 41.23 3.99
N GLN A 190 -2.33 40.25 3.15
CA GLN A 190 -2.92 39.00 3.60
C GLN A 190 -1.98 38.24 4.53
N ARG A 191 -0.70 38.14 4.17
CA ARG A 191 0.31 37.50 5.02
C ARG A 191 0.47 38.22 6.34
N ALA A 192 0.55 39.55 6.35
CA ALA A 192 0.68 40.34 7.57
C ALA A 192 -0.50 40.15 8.52
N LYS A 193 -1.73 40.12 8.00
CA LYS A 193 -2.93 39.81 8.80
C LYS A 193 -2.90 38.39 9.36
N GLN A 194 -2.52 37.40 8.54
CA GLN A 194 -2.40 36.02 8.98
C GLN A 194 -1.34 35.84 10.07
N THR A 195 -0.19 36.51 9.92
CA THR A 195 0.87 36.51 10.94
C THR A 195 0.41 37.17 12.23
N LEU A 196 -0.30 38.30 12.16
CA LEU A 196 -0.89 38.94 13.34
C LEU A 196 -1.86 38.00 14.08
N LEU A 197 -2.72 37.29 13.34
CA LEU A 197 -3.65 36.30 13.90
C LEU A 197 -2.92 35.08 14.49
N ALA A 198 -1.81 34.64 13.87
CA ALA A 198 -1.00 33.52 14.33
C ALA A 198 -0.17 33.85 15.58
N THR A 199 0.22 35.12 15.75
CA THR A 199 1.03 35.58 16.91
C THR A 199 0.24 35.48 18.22
N SER A 200 -1.09 35.44 18.16
CA SER A 200 -1.93 35.30 19.37
C SER A 200 -1.83 33.91 20.05
N GLY A 201 -1.34 32.87 19.35
CA GLY A 201 -1.26 31.50 19.88
C GLY A 201 -2.62 30.92 20.28
N GLY A 202 -2.74 29.60 20.40
CA GLY A 202 -3.93 28.99 21.00
C GLY A 202 -5.25 29.11 20.24
N ASN A 203 -5.24 29.38 18.93
CA ASN A 203 -6.41 29.34 18.06
C ASN A 203 -6.27 28.29 16.94
N THR A 204 -7.39 27.80 16.40
CA THR A 204 -7.43 26.76 15.36
C THR A 204 -6.66 27.14 14.09
N THR A 205 -6.61 28.42 13.76
CA THR A 205 -5.89 28.93 12.58
C THR A 205 -4.37 28.81 12.76
N SER A 206 -3.85 29.02 13.96
CA SER A 206 -2.42 28.86 14.29
C SER A 206 -1.98 27.42 14.16
N ILE A 207 -2.79 26.49 14.68
CA ILE A 207 -2.57 25.03 14.54
C ILE A 207 -2.60 24.62 13.06
N ARG A 208 -3.61 25.06 12.32
CA ARG A 208 -3.74 24.79 10.88
C ARG A 208 -2.51 25.29 10.11
N ASN A 209 -2.10 26.54 10.31
CA ASN A 209 -0.98 27.14 9.58
C ASN A 209 0.37 26.49 9.93
N ALA A 210 0.59 26.15 11.20
CA ALA A 210 1.79 25.43 11.62
C ALA A 210 1.90 24.08 10.91
N LEU A 211 0.80 23.32 10.88
CA LEU A 211 0.77 22.01 10.26
C LEU A 211 0.88 22.08 8.72
N LEU A 212 0.22 23.05 8.07
CA LEU A 212 0.33 23.26 6.61
C LEU A 212 1.75 23.66 6.16
N SER A 213 2.61 24.13 7.07
CA SER A 213 3.99 24.46 6.75
C SER A 213 4.92 23.24 6.65
N LEU A 214 4.47 22.08 7.13
CA LEU A 214 5.25 20.85 7.11
C LEU A 214 5.23 20.18 5.73
N PRO A 215 6.37 19.62 5.27
CA PRO A 215 6.44 18.92 4.00
C PRO A 215 5.54 17.67 4.01
N GLY A 216 4.75 17.50 2.95
CA GLY A 216 3.82 16.37 2.79
C GLY A 216 2.43 16.61 3.37
N VAL A 217 2.23 17.61 4.23
CA VAL A 217 0.90 18.01 4.68
C VAL A 217 0.20 18.78 3.56
N ARG A 218 -0.94 18.26 3.10
CA ARG A 218 -1.73 18.90 2.03
C ARG A 218 -2.84 19.76 2.59
N GLU A 219 -3.51 19.28 3.63
CA GLU A 219 -4.67 19.94 4.19
C GLU A 219 -4.86 19.59 5.67
N VAL A 220 -5.42 20.53 6.43
CA VAL A 220 -5.63 20.40 7.87
C VAL A 220 -6.99 20.98 8.27
N GLN A 221 -7.84 20.15 8.86
CA GLN A 221 -9.10 20.54 9.48
C GLN A 221 -8.99 20.38 11.00
N VAL A 222 -9.45 21.37 11.75
CA VAL A 222 -9.47 21.32 13.22
C VAL A 222 -10.93 21.33 13.64
N ARG A 223 -11.35 20.27 14.32
CA ARG A 223 -12.65 20.17 14.96
C ARG A 223 -12.50 20.45 16.45
N GLU A 224 -13.07 21.56 16.87
CA GLU A 224 -13.24 21.92 18.26
C GLU A 224 -14.49 21.22 18.80
N ASN A 225 -14.33 20.24 19.68
CA ASN A 225 -15.46 19.56 20.31
C ASN A 225 -16.00 20.41 21.48
N PHE A 226 -16.60 21.59 21.21
CA PHE A 226 -16.92 22.54 22.29
C PHE A 226 -18.19 23.39 22.15
N HIS A 227 -19.36 22.90 21.73
CA HIS A 227 -20.42 23.89 21.43
C HIS A 227 -21.62 23.90 22.38
N VAL A 228 -22.02 22.80 23.00
CA VAL A 228 -23.25 22.75 23.82
C VAL A 228 -23.13 21.68 24.91
N ALA A 229 -23.77 21.87 26.06
CA ALA A 229 -23.85 20.82 27.07
C ALA A 229 -24.70 19.67 26.53
N LYS A 230 -24.26 18.43 26.74
CA LYS A 230 -24.95 17.22 26.29
C LYS A 230 -25.24 16.31 27.46
N GLY A 231 -26.35 15.60 27.38
CA GLY A 231 -26.78 14.69 28.42
C GLY A 231 -28.02 13.91 28.01
N LYS A 232 -28.59 13.20 28.98
CA LYS A 232 -29.75 12.32 28.76
C LYS A 232 -30.93 12.83 29.57
N VAL A 233 -32.09 12.86 28.94
CA VAL A 233 -33.39 13.09 29.58
C VAL A 233 -34.27 11.86 29.40
N LYS A 234 -35.15 11.62 30.34
CA LYS A 234 -36.21 10.62 30.28
C LYS A 234 -37.49 11.29 29.81
N VAL A 235 -38.10 10.73 28.78
CA VAL A 235 -39.41 11.14 28.29
C VAL A 235 -40.39 10.02 28.65
N THR A 236 -41.40 10.37 29.44
CA THR A 236 -42.35 9.41 30.01
C THR A 236 -43.77 9.79 29.64
N LYS A 237 -44.58 8.80 29.23
CA LYS A 237 -46.03 8.96 29.06
C LYS A 237 -46.78 8.24 30.17
N SER A 238 -47.48 9.01 31.00
CA SER A 238 -48.44 8.47 31.97
C SER A 238 -49.74 8.10 31.25
N GLY A 239 -50.09 6.81 31.19
CA GLY A 239 -51.28 6.28 30.48
C GLY A 239 -50.93 5.29 29.36
N SER A 240 -51.94 4.92 28.55
CA SER A 240 -51.80 3.98 27.45
C SER A 240 -51.67 4.69 26.10
N LEU A 241 -50.70 4.28 25.29
CA LEU A 241 -50.54 4.68 23.88
C LEU A 241 -51.19 3.61 22.97
N SER A 242 -52.07 4.04 22.07
CA SER A 242 -52.74 3.15 21.11
C SER A 242 -51.85 2.74 19.93
N GLU A 243 -50.86 3.58 19.58
CA GLU A 243 -49.91 3.38 18.49
C GLU A 243 -48.54 3.95 18.89
N ASP A 244 -47.48 3.58 18.16
CA ASP A 244 -46.12 4.08 18.39
C ASP A 244 -46.06 5.60 18.15
N LEU A 245 -45.60 6.36 19.14
CA LEU A 245 -45.43 7.80 19.06
C LEU A 245 -43.98 8.14 18.69
N LYS A 246 -43.78 8.87 17.59
CA LYS A 246 -42.46 9.30 17.13
C LYS A 246 -42.20 10.74 17.53
N VAL A 247 -41.12 10.97 18.28
CA VAL A 247 -40.59 12.30 18.58
C VAL A 247 -39.43 12.55 17.61
N PRO A 248 -39.56 13.50 16.66
CA PRO A 248 -38.52 13.76 15.67
C PRO A 248 -37.20 14.22 16.31
N LYS A 249 -36.10 13.95 15.62
CA LYS A 249 -34.81 14.59 15.90
C LYS A 249 -34.96 16.12 15.82
N GLY A 250 -34.38 16.85 16.78
CA GLY A 250 -34.42 18.31 16.85
C GLY A 250 -35.63 18.89 17.59
N THR A 251 -36.47 18.04 18.19
CA THR A 251 -37.63 18.49 18.98
C THR A 251 -37.16 19.32 20.17
N THR A 252 -37.80 20.48 20.40
CA THR A 252 -37.41 21.43 21.45
C THR A 252 -38.05 21.07 22.78
N ILE A 253 -37.22 20.90 23.81
CA ILE A 253 -37.61 20.63 25.19
C ILE A 253 -37.16 21.82 26.05
N LYS A 254 -38.03 22.32 26.93
CA LYS A 254 -37.76 23.52 27.73
C LYS A 254 -37.47 23.18 29.17
N LEU A 255 -36.31 23.59 29.65
CA LEU A 255 -35.91 23.53 31.06
C LEU A 255 -36.30 24.81 31.78
N GLU A 256 -36.96 24.71 32.92
CA GLU A 256 -37.32 25.85 33.77
C GLU A 256 -36.16 26.22 34.69
N ILE A 257 -35.81 27.51 34.75
CA ILE A 257 -34.75 28.01 35.65
C ILE A 257 -35.36 28.75 36.86
N LEU A 258 -36.03 29.88 36.59
CA LEU A 258 -36.53 30.83 37.59
C LEU A 258 -37.72 31.60 36.98
N GLY A 259 -38.94 31.33 37.45
CA GLY A 259 -40.14 32.03 36.98
C GLY A 259 -40.44 31.74 35.50
N THR A 260 -40.42 32.78 34.65
CA THR A 260 -40.75 32.69 33.20
C THR A 260 -39.55 32.42 32.29
N GLN A 261 -38.34 32.23 32.84
CA GLN A 261 -37.14 31.97 32.04
C GLN A 261 -36.93 30.48 31.78
N THR A 262 -36.81 30.12 30.50
CA THR A 262 -36.54 28.75 30.05
C THR A 262 -35.20 28.65 29.32
N LYS A 263 -34.57 27.48 29.37
CA LYS A 263 -33.50 27.08 28.43
C LYS A 263 -34.05 26.06 27.46
N ASP A 264 -33.76 26.24 26.18
CA ASP A 264 -34.16 25.29 25.15
C ASP A 264 -33.09 24.20 25.01
N TYR A 265 -33.53 22.96 24.85
CA TYR A 265 -32.72 21.78 24.52
C TYR A 265 -33.33 21.08 23.31
N HIS A 266 -32.51 20.38 22.53
CA HIS A 266 -32.94 19.67 21.32
C HIS A 266 -32.60 18.19 21.40
N THR A 267 -33.50 17.33 20.94
CA THR A 267 -33.24 15.89 20.81
C THR A 267 -32.21 15.62 19.70
N THR A 268 -31.22 14.77 19.95
CA THR A 268 -30.14 14.48 18.96
C THR A 268 -30.50 13.37 17.98
N GLN A 269 -31.56 12.62 18.27
CA GLN A 269 -32.05 11.47 17.50
C GLN A 269 -33.58 11.41 17.50
N GLU A 270 -34.15 10.66 16.55
CA GLU A 270 -35.57 10.30 16.57
C GLU A 270 -35.83 9.30 17.69
N VAL A 271 -36.89 9.51 18.46
CA VAL A 271 -37.27 8.67 19.61
C VAL A 271 -38.62 8.05 19.32
N ILE A 272 -38.74 6.74 19.51
CA ILE A 272 -39.98 6.00 19.33
C ILE A 272 -40.45 5.49 20.69
N LEU A 273 -41.62 5.93 21.15
CA LEU A 273 -42.31 5.33 22.29
C LEU A 273 -43.30 4.30 21.74
N SER A 274 -43.09 3.02 22.04
CA SER A 274 -43.94 1.93 21.54
C SER A 274 -45.35 1.96 22.13
N ALA A 275 -46.34 1.40 21.43
CA ALA A 275 -47.69 1.24 21.96
C ALA A 275 -47.69 0.38 23.24
N GLY A 276 -48.38 0.85 24.29
CA GLY A 276 -48.40 0.19 25.60
C GLY A 276 -48.68 1.14 26.78
N GLU A 277 -48.73 0.59 28.00
CA GLU A 277 -48.93 1.37 29.22
C GLU A 277 -47.59 1.88 29.79
N ASN A 278 -47.58 3.10 30.31
CA ASN A 278 -46.48 3.71 31.09
C ASN A 278 -45.11 3.59 30.43
N GLN A 279 -45.01 4.05 29.19
CA GLN A 279 -43.79 3.98 28.39
C GLN A 279 -42.80 5.07 28.80
N GLU A 280 -41.52 4.68 28.87
CA GLU A 280 -40.41 5.53 29.26
C GLU A 280 -39.22 5.24 28.35
N VAL A 281 -38.63 6.29 27.77
CA VAL A 281 -37.46 6.16 26.90
C VAL A 281 -36.42 7.21 27.29
N GLU A 282 -35.16 6.79 27.35
CA GLU A 282 -34.02 7.68 27.55
C GLU A 282 -33.62 8.31 26.21
N VAL A 283 -33.50 9.64 26.21
CA VAL A 283 -33.30 10.47 25.04
C VAL A 283 -32.07 11.34 25.23
N GLU A 284 -31.16 11.30 24.26
CA GLU A 284 -30.02 12.21 24.24
C GLU A 284 -30.47 13.61 23.80
N VAL A 285 -30.01 14.61 24.54
CA VAL A 285 -30.32 16.03 24.30
C VAL A 285 -29.08 16.89 24.31
N GLU A 286 -29.15 17.99 23.57
CA GLU A 286 -28.13 19.03 23.55
C GLU A 286 -28.74 20.41 23.82
N ALA A 287 -28.01 21.27 24.55
CA ALA A 287 -28.48 22.61 24.87
C ALA A 287 -28.57 23.49 23.61
N GLY A 288 -29.63 24.31 23.48
CA GLY A 288 -29.78 25.31 22.42
C GLY A 288 -28.88 26.55 22.60
N ILE A 289 -28.13 26.61 23.70
CA ILE A 289 -27.20 27.70 24.03
C ILE A 289 -25.82 27.16 24.36
N SER A 290 -24.79 27.86 23.91
CA SER A 290 -23.41 27.43 24.05
C SER A 290 -22.77 27.74 25.40
N GLY A 291 -21.79 26.91 25.81
CA GLY A 291 -20.93 27.15 26.96
C GLY A 291 -21.61 26.97 28.34
N ALA A 292 -21.03 27.64 29.37
CA ALA A 292 -21.60 28.00 30.69
C ALA A 292 -23.09 27.76 30.84
N ALA A 293 -23.78 28.57 30.06
CA ALA A 293 -25.18 28.82 30.21
C ALA A 293 -26.03 27.60 29.85
N GLY A 294 -25.51 26.65 29.06
CA GLY A 294 -26.23 25.45 28.63
C GLY A 294 -26.25 24.29 29.62
N GLU A 295 -25.63 24.41 30.79
CA GLU A 295 -25.60 23.30 31.78
C GLU A 295 -26.91 23.21 32.59
N ALA A 296 -27.28 21.99 32.96
CA ALA A 296 -28.40 21.68 33.88
C ALA A 296 -27.96 20.73 34.99
N GLN A 297 -28.46 20.99 36.21
CA GLN A 297 -28.25 20.10 37.35
C GLN A 297 -29.06 18.81 37.19
N ALA A 298 -28.68 17.77 37.92
CA ALA A 298 -29.50 16.56 38.03
C ALA A 298 -30.87 16.89 38.64
N SER A 299 -31.92 16.20 38.19
CA SER A 299 -33.31 16.39 38.66
C SER A 299 -33.83 17.82 38.49
N ALA A 300 -33.50 18.46 37.37
CA ALA A 300 -33.98 19.80 37.06
C ALA A 300 -35.45 19.76 36.60
N THR A 301 -36.15 20.89 36.70
CA THR A 301 -37.57 21.01 36.34
C THR A 301 -37.74 21.30 34.86
N TRP A 302 -38.56 20.50 34.17
CA TRP A 302 -38.83 20.62 32.73
C TRP A 302 -40.30 20.94 32.47
N GLN A 303 -40.58 21.60 31.35
CA GLN A 303 -41.95 21.75 30.86
C GLN A 303 -42.40 20.47 30.15
N ASP A 304 -43.70 20.18 30.26
CA ASP A 304 -44.31 19.06 29.54
C ASP A 304 -44.16 19.26 28.03
N LEU A 305 -43.81 18.17 27.34
CA LEU A 305 -43.63 18.14 25.89
C LEU A 305 -44.93 17.66 25.24
N GLU A 306 -45.50 18.44 24.34
CA GLU A 306 -46.69 18.06 23.58
C GLU A 306 -46.31 17.63 22.16
N VAL A 307 -46.62 16.38 21.80
CA VAL A 307 -46.38 15.81 20.46
C VAL A 307 -47.68 15.14 20.00
N ASP A 308 -48.20 15.52 18.84
CA ASP A 308 -49.44 14.95 18.26
C ASP A 308 -50.63 14.92 19.24
N SER A 309 -50.84 16.00 20.01
CA SER A 309 -51.87 16.13 21.06
C SER A 309 -51.69 15.19 22.27
N VAL A 310 -50.50 14.60 22.42
CA VAL A 310 -50.11 13.75 23.55
C VAL A 310 -49.12 14.50 24.44
N THR A 311 -49.46 14.66 25.72
CA THR A 311 -48.58 15.26 26.73
C THR A 311 -47.62 14.24 27.31
N LEU A 312 -46.32 14.54 27.25
CA LEU A 312 -45.19 13.76 27.75
C LEU A 312 -44.48 14.52 28.86
N THR A 313 -44.16 13.84 29.96
CA THR A 313 -43.36 14.40 31.05
C THR A 313 -41.87 14.18 30.79
N VAL A 314 -41.04 15.20 31.04
CA VAL A 314 -39.58 15.11 30.85
C VAL A 314 -38.85 15.26 32.17
N SER A 315 -37.81 14.45 32.38
CA SER A 315 -36.96 14.52 33.57
C SER A 315 -35.51 14.19 33.23
N ASN A 316 -34.55 14.57 34.09
CA ASN A 316 -33.16 14.14 33.94
C ASN A 316 -32.62 13.61 35.26
N GLU A 317 -32.14 12.37 35.28
CA GLU A 317 -31.57 11.76 36.49
C GLU A 317 -30.12 12.21 36.73
N GLN A 318 -29.38 12.51 35.65
CA GLN A 318 -28.00 12.99 35.70
C GLN A 318 -27.91 14.45 35.25
N ALA A 319 -26.84 15.14 35.68
CA ALA A 319 -26.57 16.51 35.24
C ALA A 319 -26.21 16.55 33.75
N ILE A 320 -26.74 17.55 33.04
CA ILE A 320 -26.38 17.84 31.65
C ILE A 320 -25.18 18.81 31.69
N ALA A 321 -24.00 18.31 31.35
CA ALA A 321 -22.74 19.01 31.52
C ALA A 321 -21.94 19.08 30.21
N ARG A 322 -20.97 19.98 30.15
CA ARG A 322 -19.96 19.99 29.08
C ARG A 322 -18.92 18.91 29.41
N GLN A 323 -18.92 17.82 28.64
CA GLN A 323 -18.17 16.61 28.97
C GLN A 323 -16.69 16.66 28.56
N ASP A 324 -16.33 17.37 27.49
CA ASP A 324 -14.97 17.40 26.97
C ASP A 324 -14.36 18.80 27.15
N PHE A 325 -13.46 18.98 28.11
CA PHE A 325 -12.58 20.15 28.17
C PHE A 325 -11.26 19.85 27.46
N GLY A 326 -10.78 20.79 26.64
CA GLY A 326 -9.43 20.77 26.08
C GLY A 326 -9.19 19.82 24.91
N ILE A 327 -10.08 18.89 24.55
CA ILE A 327 -9.84 18.00 23.40
C ILE A 327 -10.18 18.69 22.09
N ILE A 328 -9.19 18.82 21.21
CA ILE A 328 -9.39 19.21 19.81
C ILE A 328 -9.02 18.03 18.93
N GLU A 329 -9.81 17.76 17.92
CA GLU A 329 -9.47 16.74 16.92
C GLU A 329 -8.89 17.42 15.69
N ILE A 330 -7.71 16.98 15.28
CA ILE A 330 -6.98 17.57 14.16
C ILE A 330 -6.88 16.51 13.08
N PHE A 331 -7.50 16.77 11.94
CA PHE A 331 -7.52 15.90 10.77
C PHE A 331 -6.51 16.39 9.76
N VAL A 332 -5.59 15.51 9.36
CA VAL A 332 -4.48 15.84 8.45
C VAL A 332 -4.56 14.96 7.21
N ASP A 333 -4.51 15.58 6.03
CA ASP A 333 -4.37 14.90 4.73
C ASP A 333 -2.92 14.98 4.23
N GLY A 334 -2.50 13.95 3.48
CA GLY A 334 -1.20 13.86 2.82
C GLY A 334 -0.10 13.14 3.62
N ILE A 335 -0.36 12.78 4.88
CA ILE A 335 0.57 12.05 5.74
C ILE A 335 0.09 10.61 5.95
N ASP A 336 0.98 9.63 5.79
CA ASP A 336 0.73 8.26 6.19
C ASP A 336 0.91 8.14 7.72
N PHE A 337 -0.17 7.85 8.43
CA PHE A 337 -0.16 7.74 9.89
C PHE A 337 0.56 6.48 10.41
N ARG A 338 1.02 5.59 9.51
CA ARG A 338 1.93 4.48 9.84
C ARG A 338 3.39 4.96 9.98
N ASP A 339 3.73 6.11 9.40
CA ASP A 339 5.04 6.75 9.49
C ASP A 339 5.14 7.52 10.83
N LEU A 340 5.68 6.84 11.85
CA LEU A 340 5.76 7.37 13.21
C LEU A 340 6.62 8.64 13.32
N GLU A 341 7.61 8.81 12.43
CA GLU A 341 8.49 9.99 12.43
C GLU A 341 7.70 11.23 12.01
N LYS A 342 6.95 11.15 10.91
CA LYS A 342 6.08 12.25 10.46
C LYS A 342 4.98 12.57 11.47
N VAL A 343 4.38 11.55 12.08
CA VAL A 343 3.39 11.75 13.15
C VAL A 343 4.00 12.46 14.35
N SER A 344 5.25 12.15 14.72
CA SER A 344 5.97 12.86 15.78
C SER A 344 6.23 14.33 15.43
N GLN A 345 6.62 14.63 14.19
CA GLN A 345 6.81 16.00 13.72
C GLN A 345 5.51 16.81 13.78
N LEU A 346 4.38 16.23 13.35
CA LEU A 346 3.05 16.84 13.49
C LEU A 346 2.74 17.19 14.95
N LYS A 347 2.97 16.25 15.88
CA LYS A 347 2.73 16.46 17.31
C LYS A 347 3.59 17.59 17.88
N GLN A 348 4.87 17.62 17.54
CA GLN A 348 5.79 18.66 18.01
C GLN A 348 5.37 20.06 17.52
N GLU A 349 4.96 20.18 16.26
CA GLU A 349 4.48 21.46 15.72
C GLU A 349 3.17 21.92 16.37
N ILE A 350 2.25 20.99 16.67
CA ILE A 350 1.02 21.29 17.41
C ILE A 350 1.36 21.75 18.83
N ASP A 351 2.27 21.06 19.52
CA ASP A 351 2.68 21.39 20.88
C ASP A 351 3.31 22.79 20.99
N ARG A 352 3.99 23.25 19.94
CA ARG A 352 4.57 24.60 19.88
C ARG A 352 3.51 25.70 19.88
N VAL A 353 2.36 25.47 19.25
CA VAL A 353 1.35 26.51 18.99
C VAL A 353 0.06 26.36 19.79
N LYS A 354 -0.20 25.18 20.37
CA LYS A 354 -1.39 24.93 21.20
C LYS A 354 -1.33 25.69 22.51
N ALA A 355 -2.50 26.05 23.04
CA ALA A 355 -2.59 26.61 24.39
C ALA A 355 -2.35 25.54 25.46
N ALA A 356 -1.90 25.96 26.64
CA ALA A 356 -1.81 25.09 27.81
C ALA A 356 -3.20 24.53 28.17
N GLY A 357 -3.29 23.24 28.48
CA GLY A 357 -4.56 22.55 28.80
C GLY A 357 -5.35 22.03 27.59
N ILE A 358 -4.88 22.27 26.36
CA ILE A 358 -5.43 21.64 25.15
C ILE A 358 -4.75 20.30 24.88
N TYR A 359 -5.55 19.26 24.68
CA TYR A 359 -5.19 17.91 24.30
C TYR A 359 -5.54 17.65 22.83
N PRO A 360 -4.57 17.72 21.90
CA PRO A 360 -4.81 17.47 20.50
C PRO A 360 -4.89 15.96 20.21
N LEU A 361 -5.99 15.53 19.60
CA LEU A 361 -6.16 14.19 19.05
C LEU A 361 -5.95 14.24 17.54
N LEU A 362 -4.78 13.77 17.11
CA LEU A 362 -4.39 13.76 15.70
C LEU A 362 -5.00 12.55 14.98
N LYS A 363 -5.66 12.79 13.85
CA LYS A 363 -6.33 11.77 13.01
C LYS A 363 -6.01 12.01 11.53
N ALA A 364 -6.05 10.94 10.75
CA ALA A 364 -6.02 11.05 9.29
C ALA A 364 -7.37 11.59 8.79
N ALA A 365 -7.37 12.27 7.64
CA ALA A 365 -8.59 12.62 6.93
C ALA A 365 -9.46 11.37 6.66
N THR A 366 -10.78 11.48 6.85
CA THR A 366 -11.69 10.36 6.60
C THR A 366 -11.87 10.19 5.09
N ALA A 367 -11.35 9.09 4.55
CA ALA A 367 -11.44 8.79 3.13
C ALA A 367 -12.87 8.36 2.76
N VAL A 368 -13.51 9.13 1.88
CA VAL A 368 -14.74 8.76 1.18
C VAL A 368 -14.31 8.18 -0.16
N ASN A 369 -14.27 6.86 -0.26
CA ASN A 369 -13.88 6.16 -1.48
C ASN A 369 -14.92 6.40 -2.56
N VAL A 370 -14.49 6.83 -3.74
CA VAL A 370 -15.34 7.07 -4.90
C VAL A 370 -15.05 6.02 -5.96
N ASP A 371 -16.06 5.24 -6.28
CA ASP A 371 -16.08 4.34 -7.43
C ASP A 371 -16.98 4.93 -8.51
N GLY A 372 -16.44 5.20 -9.69
CA GLY A 372 -17.17 5.83 -10.79
C GLY A 372 -16.99 5.10 -12.11
N VAL A 373 -18.08 5.00 -12.88
CA VAL A 373 -18.07 4.49 -14.25
C VAL A 373 -18.71 5.56 -15.14
N PHE A 374 -18.01 6.00 -16.17
CA PHE A 374 -18.40 7.12 -17.02
C PHE A 374 -18.43 6.71 -18.49
N GLN A 375 -19.54 6.98 -19.16
CA GLN A 375 -19.68 6.81 -20.60
C GLN A 375 -19.57 8.15 -21.30
N ILE A 376 -18.58 8.29 -22.18
CA ILE A 376 -18.35 9.50 -22.96
C ILE A 376 -18.76 9.30 -24.41
N GLU A 377 -19.23 10.36 -25.04
CA GLU A 377 -19.41 10.42 -26.49
C GLU A 377 -18.21 11.14 -27.13
N LEU A 378 -17.71 10.63 -28.24
CA LEU A 378 -16.61 11.26 -28.98
C LEU A 378 -17.12 12.30 -29.98
N GLN A 379 -16.28 13.27 -30.32
CA GLN A 379 -16.63 14.31 -31.30
C GLN A 379 -17.09 13.72 -32.63
N PRO A 380 -18.22 14.20 -33.21
CA PRO A 380 -18.73 13.71 -34.48
C PRO A 380 -17.66 13.80 -35.59
N GLY A 381 -17.38 12.66 -36.24
CA GLY A 381 -16.39 12.58 -37.32
C GLY A 381 -14.95 12.29 -36.87
N LEU A 382 -14.68 12.25 -35.57
CA LEU A 382 -13.38 11.82 -35.02
C LEU A 382 -13.23 10.30 -35.14
N LYS A 383 -12.34 9.86 -36.03
CA LYS A 383 -11.97 8.44 -36.16
C LYS A 383 -10.66 8.20 -35.43
N LEU A 384 -10.72 7.49 -34.31
CA LEU A 384 -9.55 7.07 -33.55
C LEU A 384 -9.27 5.60 -33.80
N SER A 385 -8.00 5.22 -33.82
CA SER A 385 -7.60 3.82 -33.68
C SER A 385 -7.93 3.29 -32.27
N PRO A 386 -7.95 1.96 -32.05
CA PRO A 386 -8.19 1.38 -30.72
C PRO A 386 -7.21 1.89 -29.65
N GLU A 387 -5.94 2.09 -30.01
CA GLU A 387 -4.91 2.61 -29.10
C GLU A 387 -5.13 4.09 -28.76
N GLU A 388 -5.39 4.93 -29.76
CA GLU A 388 -5.67 6.36 -29.53
C GLU A 388 -6.96 6.58 -28.72
N ARG A 389 -7.96 5.71 -28.90
CA ARG A 389 -9.18 5.72 -28.10
C ARG A 389 -8.90 5.37 -26.65
N LEU A 390 -8.10 4.33 -26.40
CA LEU A 390 -7.70 3.95 -25.03
C LEU A 390 -6.94 5.09 -24.36
N GLN A 391 -6.00 5.74 -25.08
CA GLN A 391 -5.27 6.90 -24.55
C GLN A 391 -6.19 8.07 -24.21
N LEU A 392 -7.23 8.32 -25.02
CA LEU A 392 -8.23 9.35 -24.71
C LEU A 392 -9.05 8.99 -23.46
N GLU A 393 -9.53 7.74 -23.36
CA GLU A 393 -10.25 7.23 -22.19
C GLU A 393 -9.39 7.36 -20.92
N GLU A 394 -8.12 6.96 -20.96
CA GLU A 394 -7.17 7.10 -19.86
C GLU A 394 -6.92 8.57 -19.50
N LYS A 395 -6.81 9.46 -20.49
CA LYS A 395 -6.64 10.90 -20.25
C LYS A 395 -7.85 11.49 -19.52
N VAL A 396 -9.07 11.11 -19.92
CA VAL A 396 -10.30 11.54 -19.22
C VAL A 396 -10.33 10.94 -17.82
N GLN A 397 -9.99 9.66 -17.66
CA GLN A 397 -9.90 8.99 -16.36
C GLN A 397 -8.94 9.71 -15.42
N GLN A 398 -7.73 10.06 -15.87
CA GLN A 398 -6.76 10.82 -15.09
C GLN A 398 -7.27 12.22 -14.73
N THR A 399 -8.03 12.86 -15.63
CA THR A 399 -8.65 14.15 -15.36
C THR A 399 -9.66 14.06 -14.21
N ILE A 400 -10.50 13.01 -14.20
CA ILE A 400 -11.47 12.75 -13.12
C ILE A 400 -10.73 12.43 -11.81
N ILE A 401 -9.73 11.54 -11.85
CA ILE A 401 -8.92 11.15 -10.69
C ILE A 401 -8.22 12.38 -10.08
N SER A 402 -7.60 13.23 -10.91
CA SER A 402 -6.97 14.46 -10.45
C SER A 402 -8.01 15.38 -9.80
N HIS A 403 -9.17 15.57 -10.43
CA HIS A 403 -10.21 16.42 -9.88
C HIS A 403 -10.72 15.95 -8.52
N LEU A 404 -10.86 14.63 -8.30
CA LEU A 404 -11.24 14.05 -7.02
C LEU A 404 -10.13 14.25 -5.96
N LYS A 405 -8.85 14.03 -6.33
CA LYS A 405 -7.71 14.23 -5.42
C LYS A 405 -7.53 15.69 -4.99
N ASP A 406 -7.83 16.62 -5.91
CA ASP A 406 -7.73 18.07 -5.69
C ASP A 406 -8.89 18.62 -4.82
N GLN A 407 -9.95 17.83 -4.56
CA GLN A 407 -11.01 18.25 -3.65
C GLN A 407 -10.47 18.45 -2.23
N LYS A 408 -10.94 19.50 -1.58
CA LYS A 408 -10.63 19.80 -0.18
C LYS A 408 -11.51 18.97 0.77
N MET A 409 -11.04 18.75 1.99
CA MET A 409 -11.84 18.15 3.07
C MET A 409 -13.11 18.98 3.30
N GLY A 410 -14.28 18.34 3.29
CA GLY A 410 -15.58 18.99 3.41
C GLY A 410 -16.08 19.71 2.16
N GLN A 411 -15.34 19.66 1.05
CA GLN A 411 -15.79 20.28 -0.20
C GLN A 411 -16.77 19.33 -0.91
N PRO A 412 -18.00 19.78 -1.23
CA PRO A 412 -18.94 18.95 -1.97
C PRO A 412 -18.47 18.76 -3.42
N LEU A 413 -18.66 17.56 -3.97
CA LEU A 413 -18.33 17.28 -5.36
C LEU A 413 -19.46 17.77 -6.25
N LEU A 414 -19.21 18.84 -7.00
CA LEU A 414 -20.17 19.39 -7.95
C LEU A 414 -20.08 18.65 -9.28
N ILE A 415 -21.17 17.99 -9.69
CA ILE A 415 -21.21 17.21 -10.92
C ILE A 415 -20.98 18.11 -12.15
N SER A 416 -21.52 19.34 -12.14
CA SER A 416 -21.29 20.30 -13.23
C SER A 416 -19.81 20.66 -13.46
N GLN A 417 -19.01 20.75 -12.40
CA GLN A 417 -17.57 21.03 -12.50
C GLN A 417 -16.82 19.81 -13.04
N LEU A 418 -17.19 18.62 -12.58
CA LEU A 418 -16.65 17.36 -13.08
C LEU A 418 -16.95 17.18 -14.57
N THR A 419 -18.21 17.35 -14.98
CA THR A 419 -18.62 17.31 -16.39
C THR A 419 -17.86 18.34 -17.22
N SER A 420 -17.75 19.59 -16.75
CA SER A 420 -16.99 20.62 -17.47
C SER A 420 -15.51 20.25 -17.67
N LYS A 421 -14.88 19.60 -16.69
CA LYS A 421 -13.50 19.10 -16.82
C LYS A 421 -13.38 17.94 -17.82
N ILE A 422 -14.36 17.04 -17.84
CA ILE A 422 -14.44 15.94 -18.81
C ILE A 422 -14.60 16.47 -20.23
N LEU A 423 -15.55 17.39 -20.46
CA LEU A 423 -15.78 18.02 -21.76
C LEU A 423 -14.61 18.90 -22.23
N GLY A 424 -13.76 19.36 -21.30
CA GLY A 424 -12.51 20.06 -21.61
C GLY A 424 -11.43 19.17 -22.24
N CYS A 425 -11.59 17.84 -22.23
CA CYS A 425 -10.68 16.92 -22.89
C CYS A 425 -10.91 16.93 -24.41
N ASN A 426 -9.91 17.36 -25.18
CA ASN A 426 -9.96 17.33 -26.65
C ASN A 426 -10.38 15.95 -27.16
N GLY A 427 -11.44 15.91 -27.97
CA GLY A 427 -11.99 14.68 -28.55
C GLY A 427 -13.26 14.16 -27.87
N VAL A 428 -13.63 14.70 -26.71
CA VAL A 428 -14.92 14.42 -26.04
C VAL A 428 -15.99 15.37 -26.55
N ASN A 429 -17.17 14.84 -26.89
CA ASN A 429 -18.37 15.58 -27.26
C ASN A 429 -19.31 15.78 -26.07
N ASP A 430 -19.60 14.69 -25.36
CA ASP A 430 -20.57 14.68 -24.27
C ASP A 430 -20.24 13.63 -23.20
N LEU A 431 -20.85 13.75 -22.02
CA LEU A 431 -20.91 12.72 -20.98
C LEU A 431 -22.32 12.11 -20.98
N VAL A 432 -22.46 10.92 -21.56
CA VAL A 432 -23.75 10.28 -21.86
C VAL A 432 -24.45 9.76 -20.60
N ASP A 433 -23.73 8.98 -19.79
CA ASP A 433 -24.22 8.45 -18.51
C ASP A 433 -23.03 8.21 -17.57
N PHE A 434 -23.30 8.19 -16.27
CA PHE A 434 -22.33 7.82 -15.27
C PHE A 434 -22.99 7.22 -14.04
N THR A 435 -22.24 6.35 -13.36
CA THR A 435 -22.54 5.90 -12.01
C THR A 435 -21.44 6.35 -11.06
N LEU A 436 -21.82 6.70 -9.84
CA LEU A 436 -20.92 7.06 -8.76
C LEU A 436 -21.38 6.32 -7.50
N THR A 437 -20.45 5.61 -6.86
CA THR A 437 -20.66 4.99 -5.56
C THR A 437 -19.67 5.61 -4.59
N THR A 438 -20.16 6.15 -3.50
CA THR A 438 -19.33 6.62 -2.40
C THR A 438 -19.37 5.60 -1.27
N SER A 439 -18.24 5.30 -0.65
CA SER A 439 -18.19 4.42 0.52
C SER A 439 -17.18 4.89 1.55
N ILE A 440 -17.55 4.81 2.82
CA ILE A 440 -16.67 5.09 3.96
C ILE A 440 -16.37 3.76 4.64
N ARG A 441 -15.10 3.47 4.86
CA ARG A 441 -14.65 2.26 5.56
C ARG A 441 -13.88 2.64 6.81
N ASN A 442 -14.04 1.85 7.87
CA ASN A 442 -13.23 2.02 9.08
C ASN A 442 -11.82 1.40 8.90
N SER A 443 -10.98 1.53 9.92
CA SER A 443 -9.62 0.98 9.93
C SER A 443 -9.52 -0.54 9.83
N LYS A 444 -10.64 -1.27 10.04
CA LYS A 444 -10.75 -2.72 9.86
C LYS A 444 -11.33 -3.10 8.49
N GLY A 445 -11.54 -2.13 7.59
CA GLY A 445 -12.11 -2.34 6.26
C GLY A 445 -13.63 -2.54 6.24
N ILE A 446 -14.31 -2.40 7.37
CA ILE A 446 -15.77 -2.53 7.44
C ILE A 446 -16.40 -1.27 6.88
N GLU A 447 -17.32 -1.43 5.93
CA GLU A 447 -18.10 -0.36 5.33
C GLU A 447 -19.08 0.21 6.36
N LEU A 448 -18.97 1.51 6.63
CA LEU A 448 -19.80 2.25 7.59
C LEU A 448 -20.99 2.93 6.90
N ALA A 449 -20.78 3.39 5.67
CA ALA A 449 -21.77 4.07 4.86
C ALA A 449 -21.47 3.85 3.38
N ARG A 450 -22.51 3.66 2.57
CA ARG A 450 -22.41 3.57 1.12
C ARG A 450 -23.60 4.24 0.46
N GLN A 451 -23.34 5.04 -0.55
CA GLN A 451 -24.36 5.70 -1.36
C GLN A 451 -24.06 5.43 -2.83
N HIS A 452 -25.09 5.06 -3.58
CA HIS A 452 -25.00 4.78 -5.00
C HIS A 452 -25.82 5.81 -5.78
N TYR A 453 -25.26 6.27 -6.89
CA TYR A 453 -25.82 7.30 -7.75
C TYR A 453 -25.69 6.88 -9.20
N GLN A 454 -26.77 7.05 -9.96
CA GLN A 454 -26.81 6.78 -11.38
C GLN A 454 -27.49 7.96 -12.08
N SER A 455 -26.81 8.51 -13.09
CA SER A 455 -27.25 9.76 -13.73
C SER A 455 -28.54 9.59 -14.52
N SER A 456 -28.78 8.40 -15.07
CA SER A 456 -30.03 8.04 -15.77
C SER A 456 -31.25 7.90 -14.85
N GLU A 457 -31.07 7.66 -13.54
CA GLU A 457 -32.19 7.47 -12.60
C GLU A 457 -32.54 8.75 -11.83
N THR A 458 -31.53 9.43 -11.26
CA THR A 458 -31.74 10.62 -10.43
C THR A 458 -30.73 11.71 -10.78
N PRO A 459 -31.16 12.93 -11.14
CA PRO A 459 -30.24 14.02 -11.45
C PRO A 459 -29.53 14.50 -10.19
N VAL A 460 -28.32 14.01 -9.97
CA VAL A 460 -27.44 14.45 -8.86
C VAL A 460 -26.69 15.70 -9.29
N LYS A 461 -26.91 16.80 -8.57
CA LYS A 461 -26.20 18.06 -8.82
C LYS A 461 -24.88 18.15 -8.04
N ARG A 462 -24.88 17.63 -6.81
CA ARG A 462 -23.73 17.66 -5.90
C ARG A 462 -23.76 16.48 -4.92
N LEU A 463 -22.59 16.00 -4.53
CA LEU A 463 -22.40 15.02 -3.47
C LEU A 463 -21.86 15.71 -2.22
N GLU A 464 -22.56 15.57 -1.10
CA GLU A 464 -22.15 16.12 0.19
C GLU A 464 -21.18 15.18 0.90
N VAL A 465 -20.26 15.76 1.65
CA VAL A 465 -19.36 15.08 2.58
C VAL A 465 -19.23 15.91 3.85
N ASP A 466 -18.96 15.27 4.98
CA ASP A 466 -18.70 15.99 6.23
C ASP A 466 -17.42 16.83 6.12
N ILE A 467 -17.27 17.85 6.97
CA ILE A 467 -16.14 18.79 6.96
C ILE A 467 -14.77 18.14 7.14
N LEU A 468 -14.74 16.88 7.61
CA LEU A 468 -13.54 16.08 7.90
C LEU A 468 -13.31 14.97 6.87
N GLU A 469 -14.28 14.78 5.99
CA GLU A 469 -14.29 13.77 4.96
C GLU A 469 -13.71 14.31 3.66
N LYS A 470 -13.00 13.46 2.94
CA LYS A 470 -12.40 13.80 1.65
C LYS A 470 -12.70 12.72 0.63
N PHE A 471 -13.16 13.15 -0.54
CA PHE A 471 -13.27 12.25 -1.68
C PHE A 471 -11.89 11.73 -2.09
N THR A 472 -11.80 10.41 -2.16
CA THR A 472 -10.60 9.69 -2.56
C THR A 472 -10.97 8.75 -3.69
N PRO A 473 -10.32 8.85 -4.86
CA PRO A 473 -10.62 7.95 -5.96
C PRO A 473 -10.20 6.53 -5.58
N HIS A 474 -11.13 5.58 -5.71
CA HIS A 474 -10.86 4.16 -5.49
C HIS A 474 -10.85 3.42 -6.84
N SER A 475 -11.98 3.39 -7.56
CA SER A 475 -12.05 2.87 -8.93
C SER A 475 -12.75 3.86 -9.85
N VAL A 476 -12.02 4.49 -10.78
CA VAL A 476 -12.61 5.39 -11.79
C VAL A 476 -12.42 4.78 -13.17
N ARG A 477 -13.50 4.63 -13.92
CA ARG A 477 -13.52 3.94 -15.22
C ARG A 477 -14.21 4.80 -16.26
N VAL A 478 -13.65 4.85 -17.46
CA VAL A 478 -14.16 5.66 -18.57
C VAL A 478 -14.22 4.79 -19.81
N ALA A 479 -15.33 4.84 -20.54
CA ALA A 479 -15.51 4.13 -21.78
C ALA A 479 -16.22 5.01 -22.81
N SER A 480 -15.78 4.95 -24.06
CA SER A 480 -16.42 5.62 -25.20
C SER A 480 -17.35 4.70 -26.00
N GLU A 481 -17.29 3.40 -25.73
CA GLU A 481 -18.12 2.36 -26.34
C GLU A 481 -18.32 1.19 -25.37
N ILE A 482 -19.29 0.32 -25.65
CA ILE A 482 -19.50 -0.89 -24.85
C ILE A 482 -18.27 -1.80 -24.96
N LYS A 483 -17.66 -2.12 -23.82
CA LYS A 483 -16.49 -3.00 -23.72
C LYS A 483 -16.95 -4.44 -23.54
N PRO A 484 -16.37 -5.42 -24.27
CA PRO A 484 -16.59 -6.82 -23.96
C PRO A 484 -15.96 -7.13 -22.59
N LEU A 485 -16.68 -7.90 -21.78
CA LEU A 485 -16.16 -8.47 -20.53
C LEU A 485 -16.06 -9.99 -20.71
N PRO A 486 -14.91 -10.53 -21.14
CA PRO A 486 -14.70 -11.96 -21.26
C PRO A 486 -14.77 -12.61 -19.87
N VAL A 487 -15.62 -13.62 -19.71
CA VAL A 487 -15.74 -14.42 -18.49
C VAL A 487 -15.34 -15.85 -18.82
N ALA A 488 -14.22 -16.28 -18.24
CA ALA A 488 -13.81 -17.68 -18.27
C ALA A 488 -14.46 -18.45 -17.12
N LEU A 489 -14.77 -19.72 -17.35
CA LEU A 489 -15.37 -20.60 -16.35
C LEU A 489 -14.50 -21.82 -16.12
N GLN A 490 -14.31 -22.18 -14.85
CA GLN A 490 -13.75 -23.47 -14.46
C GLN A 490 -14.80 -24.23 -13.67
N ILE A 491 -15.17 -25.42 -14.13
CA ILE A 491 -16.27 -26.20 -13.58
C ILE A 491 -15.77 -27.59 -13.22
N LYS A 492 -15.88 -27.94 -11.94
CA LYS A 492 -15.68 -29.29 -11.44
C LYS A 492 -16.99 -30.07 -11.50
N ALA A 493 -17.04 -31.16 -12.24
CA ALA A 493 -18.24 -31.98 -12.40
C ALA A 493 -17.92 -33.48 -12.43
N LYS A 494 -18.92 -34.30 -12.08
CA LYS A 494 -18.77 -35.77 -12.03
C LYS A 494 -19.08 -36.43 -13.36
N ALA A 495 -18.44 -37.59 -13.61
CA ALA A 495 -18.71 -38.46 -14.76
C ALA A 495 -18.71 -37.69 -16.09
N LEU A 496 -17.67 -36.90 -16.34
CA LEU A 496 -17.55 -36.12 -17.58
C LEU A 496 -17.19 -37.03 -18.77
N ASP A 497 -17.79 -36.75 -19.91
CA ASP A 497 -17.52 -37.38 -21.20
C ASP A 497 -17.67 -36.34 -22.33
N ASP A 498 -17.27 -36.68 -23.56
CA ASP A 498 -17.26 -35.77 -24.70
C ASP A 498 -18.66 -35.22 -25.03
N SER A 499 -19.71 -36.03 -24.86
CA SER A 499 -21.09 -35.63 -25.11
C SER A 499 -21.57 -34.60 -24.10
N LYS A 500 -21.27 -34.82 -22.81
CA LYS A 500 -21.58 -33.88 -21.73
C LYS A 500 -20.76 -32.61 -21.85
N GLN A 501 -19.48 -32.70 -22.21
CA GLN A 501 -18.66 -31.52 -22.47
C GLN A 501 -19.31 -30.62 -23.53
N GLN A 502 -19.66 -31.21 -24.69
CA GLN A 502 -20.29 -30.47 -25.78
C GLN A 502 -21.65 -29.87 -25.38
N ALA A 503 -22.47 -30.62 -24.62
CA ALA A 503 -23.75 -30.14 -24.13
C ALA A 503 -23.60 -28.96 -23.15
N ILE A 504 -22.59 -29.00 -22.27
CA ILE A 504 -22.30 -27.93 -21.31
C ILE A 504 -21.80 -26.69 -22.03
N GLU A 505 -20.86 -26.84 -22.97
CA GLU A 505 -20.35 -25.73 -23.77
C GLU A 505 -21.48 -25.06 -24.56
N GLN A 506 -22.39 -25.83 -25.18
CA GLN A 506 -23.56 -25.29 -25.87
C GLN A 506 -24.53 -24.57 -24.93
N ALA A 507 -24.81 -25.13 -23.75
CA ALA A 507 -25.68 -24.49 -22.77
C ALA A 507 -25.11 -23.16 -22.27
N LEU A 508 -23.78 -23.09 -22.07
CA LEU A 508 -23.08 -21.86 -21.70
C LEU A 508 -23.06 -20.85 -22.86
N GLN A 509 -22.76 -21.28 -24.09
CA GLN A 509 -22.81 -20.41 -25.26
C GLN A 509 -24.20 -19.78 -25.42
N HIS A 510 -25.27 -20.57 -25.27
CA HIS A 510 -26.63 -20.06 -25.33
C HIS A 510 -26.96 -19.10 -24.17
N TYR A 511 -26.44 -19.36 -22.96
CA TYR A 511 -26.61 -18.45 -21.84
C TYR A 511 -26.01 -17.08 -22.12
N PHE A 512 -24.77 -17.02 -22.65
CA PHE A 512 -24.08 -15.74 -22.92
C PHE A 512 -24.50 -15.05 -24.23
N ALA A 513 -25.15 -15.75 -25.17
CA ALA A 513 -25.44 -15.21 -26.51
C ALA A 513 -26.33 -13.96 -26.50
N ASP A 514 -27.31 -13.90 -25.59
CA ASP A 514 -28.32 -12.83 -25.55
C ASP A 514 -28.05 -11.80 -24.44
N PHE A 515 -26.85 -11.80 -23.85
CA PHE A 515 -26.51 -10.89 -22.75
C PHE A 515 -26.55 -9.44 -23.21
N LYS A 516 -27.32 -8.62 -22.50
CA LYS A 516 -27.37 -7.17 -22.70
C LYS A 516 -26.28 -6.47 -21.90
N PRO A 517 -25.90 -5.22 -22.27
CA PRO A 517 -25.09 -4.39 -21.39
C PRO A 517 -25.70 -4.30 -19.99
N SER A 518 -24.86 -4.18 -18.96
CA SER A 518 -25.24 -4.17 -17.53
C SER A 518 -25.83 -5.48 -16.96
N GLN A 519 -25.97 -6.55 -17.73
CA GLN A 519 -26.53 -7.81 -17.24
C GLN A 519 -25.48 -8.59 -16.44
N ALA A 520 -25.70 -8.79 -15.14
CA ALA A 520 -24.78 -9.52 -14.27
C ALA A 520 -24.68 -11.01 -14.64
N VAL A 521 -23.49 -11.60 -14.44
CA VAL A 521 -23.28 -13.05 -14.56
C VAL A 521 -23.35 -13.67 -13.17
N VAL A 522 -24.36 -14.51 -12.92
CA VAL A 522 -24.61 -15.09 -11.60
C VAL A 522 -24.21 -16.57 -11.59
N ARG A 523 -23.32 -16.95 -10.67
CA ARG A 523 -22.82 -18.33 -10.57
C ARG A 523 -23.93 -19.37 -10.34
N SER A 524 -24.96 -19.03 -9.57
CA SER A 524 -26.08 -19.93 -9.28
C SER A 524 -26.96 -20.21 -10.52
N GLU A 525 -27.11 -19.25 -11.43
CA GLU A 525 -27.84 -19.45 -12.69
C GLU A 525 -27.08 -20.39 -13.63
N ILE A 526 -25.76 -20.21 -13.72
CA ILE A 526 -24.88 -21.11 -14.47
C ILE A 526 -24.96 -22.53 -13.88
N LYS A 527 -24.89 -22.64 -12.54
CA LYS A 527 -25.01 -23.91 -11.82
C LYS A 527 -26.34 -24.61 -12.17
N ALA A 528 -27.47 -23.93 -12.05
CA ALA A 528 -28.78 -24.49 -12.33
C ALA A 528 -28.93 -24.99 -13.78
N ARG A 529 -28.32 -24.30 -14.76
CA ARG A 529 -28.34 -24.73 -16.16
C ARG A 529 -27.52 -25.99 -16.39
N ILE A 530 -26.31 -26.06 -15.84
CA ILE A 530 -25.40 -27.19 -16.03
C ILE A 530 -25.85 -28.42 -15.23
N GLU A 531 -26.53 -28.22 -14.09
CA GLU A 531 -27.07 -29.32 -13.27
C GLU A 531 -28.15 -30.15 -13.98
N THR A 532 -28.70 -29.65 -15.09
CA THR A 532 -29.59 -30.43 -15.98
C THR A 532 -28.84 -31.51 -16.77
N ILE A 533 -27.51 -31.38 -16.93
CA ILE A 533 -26.65 -32.25 -17.73
C ILE A 533 -25.81 -33.17 -16.84
N THR A 534 -25.20 -32.62 -15.79
CA THR A 534 -24.32 -33.36 -14.88
C THR A 534 -24.30 -32.80 -13.46
N THR A 535 -23.80 -33.56 -12.50
CA THR A 535 -23.62 -33.10 -11.11
C THR A 535 -22.38 -32.23 -10.97
N ILE A 536 -22.55 -31.02 -10.45
CA ILE A 536 -21.49 -30.04 -10.27
C ILE A 536 -20.99 -30.06 -8.82
N GLU A 537 -19.67 -30.10 -8.65
CA GLU A 537 -19.02 -29.98 -7.34
C GLU A 537 -18.59 -28.54 -7.06
N ALA A 538 -18.05 -27.83 -8.07
CA ALA A 538 -17.57 -26.47 -7.92
C ALA A 538 -17.64 -25.69 -9.24
N ILE A 539 -17.88 -24.38 -9.15
CA ILE A 539 -17.78 -23.44 -10.28
C ILE A 539 -16.95 -22.25 -9.81
N LYS A 540 -15.96 -21.89 -10.62
CA LYS A 540 -15.15 -20.68 -10.45
C LYS A 540 -15.32 -19.82 -11.71
N LEU A 541 -15.76 -18.59 -11.51
CA LEU A 541 -15.83 -17.58 -12.56
C LEU A 541 -14.53 -16.79 -12.56
N ILE A 542 -14.02 -16.46 -13.74
CA ILE A 542 -12.77 -15.73 -13.92
C ILE A 542 -13.04 -14.61 -14.94
N PRO A 543 -13.56 -13.46 -14.48
CA PRO A 543 -13.78 -12.30 -15.34
C PRO A 543 -12.46 -11.63 -15.71
N SER A 544 -12.31 -11.27 -16.99
CA SER A 544 -11.18 -10.52 -17.54
C SER A 544 -11.59 -9.07 -17.77
N PHE A 545 -11.49 -8.25 -16.73
CA PHE A 545 -11.82 -6.84 -16.82
C PHE A 545 -10.82 -6.09 -17.72
N TRP A 546 -11.29 -5.19 -18.60
CA TRP A 546 -10.39 -4.36 -19.44
C TRP A 546 -9.61 -3.33 -18.61
N GLN A 547 -10.03 -3.08 -17.37
CA GLN A 547 -9.29 -2.26 -16.41
C GLN A 547 -8.97 -3.09 -15.15
N PRO A 548 -7.73 -3.03 -14.65
CA PRO A 548 -7.28 -3.84 -13.52
C PRO A 548 -7.90 -3.39 -12.18
N GLY A 549 -7.87 -4.28 -11.18
CA GLY A 549 -8.17 -3.93 -9.78
C GLY A 549 -9.66 -3.94 -9.40
N ILE A 550 -10.54 -4.54 -10.20
CA ILE A 550 -11.95 -4.68 -9.85
C ILE A 550 -12.12 -5.86 -8.87
N PRO A 551 -12.61 -5.63 -7.65
CA PRO A 551 -12.86 -6.70 -6.70
C PRO A 551 -14.01 -7.59 -7.18
N PHE A 552 -13.81 -8.90 -7.12
CA PHE A 552 -14.80 -9.91 -7.49
C PHE A 552 -14.92 -10.92 -6.35
N ASP A 553 -16.15 -11.16 -5.90
CA ASP A 553 -16.47 -11.99 -4.72
C ASP A 553 -16.53 -13.49 -5.02
N GLY A 554 -16.41 -13.89 -6.29
CA GLY A 554 -16.52 -15.28 -6.72
C GLY A 554 -17.94 -15.73 -7.06
N GLU A 555 -18.97 -14.96 -6.72
CA GLU A 555 -20.38 -15.34 -6.87
C GLU A 555 -21.05 -14.63 -8.05
N THR A 556 -20.93 -13.31 -8.12
CA THR A 556 -21.63 -12.50 -9.13
C THR A 556 -20.67 -11.56 -9.81
N VAL A 557 -20.50 -11.72 -11.12
CA VAL A 557 -19.74 -10.74 -11.91
C VAL A 557 -20.67 -9.57 -12.17
N ASN A 558 -20.45 -8.48 -11.44
CA ASN A 558 -21.18 -7.24 -11.62
C ASN A 558 -20.73 -6.56 -12.92
N VAL A 559 -21.57 -6.64 -13.94
CA VAL A 559 -21.34 -6.05 -15.27
C VAL A 559 -21.83 -4.61 -15.24
N THR A 560 -20.96 -3.66 -15.58
CA THR A 560 -21.36 -2.24 -15.62
C THR A 560 -22.16 -1.92 -16.88
N PHE A 561 -22.80 -0.74 -16.91
CA PHE A 561 -23.60 -0.30 -18.07
C PHE A 561 -22.76 -0.03 -19.34
N VAL A 562 -21.43 0.10 -19.18
CA VAL A 562 -20.48 0.20 -20.30
C VAL A 562 -19.85 -1.14 -20.67
N GLU A 563 -20.31 -2.23 -20.07
CA GLU A 563 -19.79 -3.59 -20.27
C GLU A 563 -20.85 -4.53 -20.79
N GLN A 564 -20.42 -5.53 -21.55
CA GLN A 564 -21.25 -6.66 -21.93
C GLN A 564 -20.49 -7.96 -21.72
N ALA A 565 -20.99 -8.83 -20.85
CA ALA A 565 -20.35 -10.11 -20.57
C ALA A 565 -20.40 -11.05 -21.77
N GLN A 566 -19.29 -11.74 -22.01
CA GLN A 566 -19.14 -12.71 -23.09
C GLN A 566 -18.43 -13.96 -22.57
N LEU A 567 -18.82 -15.13 -23.08
CA LEU A 567 -18.14 -16.37 -22.76
C LEU A 567 -16.73 -16.36 -23.37
N SER A 568 -15.70 -16.54 -22.55
CA SER A 568 -14.31 -16.58 -23.01
C SER A 568 -13.83 -18.02 -23.24
N SER A 569 -13.63 -18.77 -22.16
CA SER A 569 -13.17 -20.15 -22.19
C SER A 569 -13.88 -20.96 -21.10
N VAL A 570 -14.02 -22.26 -21.34
CA VAL A 570 -14.64 -23.20 -20.41
C VAL A 570 -13.66 -24.32 -20.13
N PHE A 571 -13.23 -24.44 -18.88
CA PHE A 571 -12.40 -25.56 -18.41
C PHE A 571 -13.28 -26.48 -17.58
N LEU A 572 -13.62 -27.64 -18.14
CA LEU A 572 -14.30 -28.72 -17.43
C LEU A 572 -13.29 -29.72 -16.87
N TYR A 573 -13.43 -30.08 -15.61
CA TYR A 573 -12.60 -31.10 -14.98
C TYR A 573 -13.39 -31.95 -13.98
N GLU A 574 -12.98 -33.19 -13.80
CA GLU A 574 -13.53 -34.12 -12.83
C GLU A 574 -12.54 -34.37 -11.69
N ARG A 575 -11.24 -34.36 -12.00
CA ARG A 575 -10.17 -34.73 -11.07
C ARG A 575 -9.11 -33.63 -10.96
N LEU A 576 -8.46 -33.56 -9.81
CA LEU A 576 -7.32 -32.68 -9.58
C LEU A 576 -6.02 -33.50 -9.67
N LEU A 577 -5.15 -33.17 -10.62
CA LEU A 577 -3.78 -33.67 -10.66
C LEU A 577 -2.94 -32.84 -9.70
N THR A 578 -2.80 -33.33 -8.47
CA THR A 578 -2.07 -32.62 -7.40
C THR A 578 -0.61 -33.05 -7.40
N ILE A 579 0.29 -32.09 -7.62
CA ILE A 579 1.71 -32.32 -7.84
C ILE A 579 2.48 -31.91 -6.60
N THR A 580 3.23 -32.84 -6.04
CA THR A 580 4.18 -32.60 -4.96
C THR A 580 5.61 -32.85 -5.45
N GLY A 581 6.61 -32.39 -4.71
CA GLY A 581 8.02 -32.51 -5.10
C GLY A 581 8.89 -31.43 -4.48
N ALA A 582 10.04 -31.16 -5.08
CA ALA A 582 11.01 -30.19 -4.56
C ALA A 582 11.67 -29.34 -5.65
N LEU A 583 11.84 -28.04 -5.37
CA LEU A 583 12.68 -27.12 -6.13
C LEU A 583 13.72 -26.50 -5.21
N LYS A 584 14.99 -26.57 -5.61
CA LYS A 584 16.09 -25.92 -4.91
C LYS A 584 16.43 -24.59 -5.55
N LEU A 585 16.22 -23.50 -4.82
CA LEU A 585 16.55 -22.16 -5.29
C LEU A 585 18.02 -21.81 -5.06
N ILE A 586 18.65 -21.18 -6.05
CA ILE A 586 19.96 -20.54 -5.91
C ILE A 586 19.75 -19.06 -5.68
N LEU A 587 20.10 -18.58 -4.48
CA LEU A 587 19.90 -17.20 -4.04
C LEU A 587 21.25 -16.51 -3.76
N PRO A 588 21.34 -15.17 -3.85
CA PRO A 588 22.52 -14.43 -3.41
C PRO A 588 22.78 -14.61 -1.91
N VAL A 589 24.05 -14.62 -1.51
CA VAL A 589 24.47 -14.75 -0.10
C VAL A 589 24.05 -13.57 0.79
N THR A 590 23.58 -12.47 0.19
CA THR A 590 23.13 -11.26 0.89
C THR A 590 21.68 -11.35 1.40
N VAL A 591 20.90 -12.34 0.97
CA VAL A 591 19.47 -12.47 1.30
C VAL A 591 19.29 -12.95 2.74
N THR A 592 18.48 -12.24 3.52
CA THR A 592 18.16 -12.58 4.91
C THR A 592 17.13 -13.72 4.99
N GLN A 593 17.01 -14.35 6.16
CA GLN A 593 16.04 -15.45 6.37
C GLN A 593 14.58 -15.01 6.19
N GLN A 594 14.22 -13.78 6.56
CA GLN A 594 12.88 -13.25 6.35
C GLN A 594 12.57 -13.04 4.87
N GLU A 595 13.53 -12.52 4.11
CA GLU A 595 13.41 -12.33 2.66
C GLU A 595 13.31 -13.68 1.93
N LYS A 596 14.09 -14.70 2.36
CA LYS A 596 13.97 -16.07 1.81
C LYS A 596 12.54 -16.60 1.89
N GLN A 597 11.86 -16.44 3.03
CA GLN A 597 10.48 -16.92 3.19
C GLN A 597 9.51 -16.19 2.25
N GLN A 598 9.70 -14.89 2.04
CA GLN A 598 8.90 -14.12 1.07
C GLN A 598 9.14 -14.60 -0.35
N ILE A 599 10.40 -14.83 -0.74
CA ILE A 599 10.78 -15.36 -2.05
C ILE A 599 10.15 -16.75 -2.26
N TYR A 600 10.18 -17.64 -1.27
CA TYR A 600 9.59 -18.97 -1.39
C TYR A 600 8.08 -18.93 -1.66
N GLN A 601 7.38 -18.02 -0.98
CA GLN A 601 5.94 -17.82 -1.22
C GLN A 601 5.67 -17.22 -2.61
N GLN A 602 6.45 -16.23 -3.03
CA GLN A 602 6.33 -15.65 -4.36
C GLN A 602 6.58 -16.69 -5.47
N VAL A 603 7.59 -17.53 -5.32
CA VAL A 603 7.87 -18.62 -6.27
C VAL A 603 6.71 -19.63 -6.30
N ARG A 604 6.19 -20.01 -5.13
CA ARG A 604 5.03 -20.90 -5.03
C ARG A 604 3.80 -20.32 -5.72
N GLU A 605 3.53 -19.03 -5.54
CA GLU A 605 2.43 -18.31 -6.18
C GLU A 605 2.61 -18.28 -7.70
N GLN A 606 3.82 -17.99 -8.21
CA GLN A 606 4.11 -18.01 -9.65
C GLN A 606 3.92 -19.39 -10.27
N VAL A 607 4.45 -20.44 -9.62
CA VAL A 607 4.26 -21.83 -10.09
C VAL A 607 2.79 -22.22 -10.06
N SER A 608 2.07 -21.88 -9.00
CA SER A 608 0.63 -22.16 -8.90
C SER A 608 -0.17 -21.41 -9.95
N ALA A 609 0.18 -20.15 -10.24
CA ALA A 609 -0.45 -19.35 -11.28
C ALA A 609 -0.21 -19.93 -12.69
N TYR A 610 1.00 -20.42 -12.96
CA TYR A 610 1.30 -21.13 -14.20
C TYR A 610 0.42 -22.37 -14.39
N LEU A 611 0.33 -23.24 -13.38
CA LEU A 611 -0.51 -24.44 -13.43
C LEU A 611 -2.01 -24.09 -13.58
N GLU A 612 -2.44 -22.97 -13.02
CA GLU A 612 -3.83 -22.51 -13.10
C GLU A 612 -4.21 -22.00 -14.50
N GLN A 613 -3.23 -21.58 -15.32
CA GLN A 613 -3.41 -21.01 -16.65
C GLN A 613 -3.32 -22.03 -17.80
N LEU A 614 -2.90 -23.26 -17.53
CA LEU A 614 -2.80 -24.32 -18.53
C LEU A 614 -4.15 -24.56 -19.21
N GLN A 615 -4.13 -24.78 -20.52
CA GLN A 615 -5.31 -25.16 -21.28
C GLN A 615 -5.77 -26.58 -20.89
N PRO A 616 -7.05 -26.94 -21.11
CA PRO A 616 -7.51 -28.30 -20.91
C PRO A 616 -6.62 -29.31 -21.67
N GLU A 617 -6.22 -30.39 -21.00
CA GLU A 617 -5.35 -31.44 -21.56
C GLU A 617 -3.92 -30.99 -21.92
N GLU A 618 -3.52 -29.76 -21.57
CA GLU A 618 -2.16 -29.29 -21.79
C GLU A 618 -1.20 -29.94 -20.80
N ASN A 619 -0.20 -30.66 -21.33
CA ASN A 619 0.86 -31.27 -20.51
C ASN A 619 1.70 -30.20 -19.83
N ILE A 620 2.11 -30.47 -18.60
CA ILE A 620 2.98 -29.56 -17.85
C ILE A 620 4.40 -29.71 -18.39
N GLN A 621 4.94 -28.63 -18.91
CA GLN A 621 6.34 -28.56 -19.31
C GLN A 621 7.18 -28.13 -18.10
N LEU A 622 7.99 -29.04 -17.54
CA LEU A 622 8.75 -28.76 -16.31
C LEU A 622 9.76 -27.62 -16.51
N GLU A 623 10.34 -27.51 -17.71
CA GLU A 623 11.22 -26.39 -18.05
C GLU A 623 10.48 -25.04 -18.01
N GLN A 624 9.22 -24.99 -18.47
CA GLN A 624 8.41 -23.77 -18.39
C GLN A 624 8.03 -23.47 -16.94
N LEU A 625 7.68 -24.49 -16.14
CA LEU A 625 7.42 -24.32 -14.72
C LEU A 625 8.61 -23.67 -14.01
N VAL A 626 9.82 -24.17 -14.27
CA VAL A 626 11.06 -23.61 -13.72
C VAL A 626 11.35 -22.20 -14.26
N LYS A 627 11.07 -21.96 -15.54
CA LYS A 627 11.18 -20.62 -16.14
C LYS A 627 10.25 -19.61 -15.45
N GLN A 628 9.01 -19.99 -15.15
CA GLN A 628 8.07 -19.14 -14.42
C GLN A 628 8.55 -18.88 -12.99
N ALA A 629 9.03 -19.91 -12.29
CA ALA A 629 9.62 -19.76 -10.96
C ALA A 629 10.83 -18.79 -10.94
N LYS A 630 11.66 -18.78 -11.99
CA LYS A 630 12.81 -17.87 -12.16
C LYS A 630 12.42 -16.41 -12.43
N THR A 631 11.15 -16.09 -12.69
CA THR A 631 10.71 -14.70 -12.90
C THR A 631 10.68 -13.89 -11.60
N VAL A 632 10.69 -14.55 -10.45
CA VAL A 632 10.73 -13.91 -9.14
C VAL A 632 12.08 -13.22 -8.92
N GLU A 633 12.02 -11.94 -8.56
CA GLU A 633 13.20 -11.13 -8.29
C GLU A 633 14.06 -11.76 -7.18
N SER A 634 15.39 -11.76 -7.36
CA SER A 634 16.39 -12.39 -6.47
C SER A 634 16.62 -13.89 -6.64
N VAL A 635 15.86 -14.61 -7.48
CA VAL A 635 16.17 -16.00 -7.84
C VAL A 635 17.23 -16.02 -8.94
N LEU A 636 18.44 -16.51 -8.65
CA LEU A 636 19.54 -16.59 -9.63
C LEU A 636 19.40 -17.80 -10.55
N ASP A 637 19.06 -18.94 -9.97
CA ASP A 637 18.88 -20.21 -10.67
C ASP A 637 18.00 -21.15 -9.84
N ILE A 638 17.56 -22.26 -10.45
CA ILE A 638 16.74 -23.27 -9.80
C ILE A 638 17.22 -24.65 -10.24
N ASN A 639 17.60 -25.47 -9.26
CA ASN A 639 17.90 -26.87 -9.47
C ASN A 639 16.67 -27.72 -9.16
N TRP A 640 16.43 -28.72 -9.99
CA TRP A 640 15.32 -29.65 -9.84
C TRP A 640 15.71 -31.04 -10.34
N LYS A 641 14.99 -32.05 -9.88
CA LYS A 641 15.17 -33.46 -10.21
C LYS A 641 13.81 -34.03 -10.60
N LEU A 642 13.77 -34.72 -11.73
CA LEU A 642 12.51 -35.26 -12.26
C LEU A 642 11.83 -36.23 -11.29
N GLU A 643 12.61 -37.08 -10.63
CA GLU A 643 12.12 -38.11 -9.70
C GLU A 643 11.52 -37.52 -8.39
N ASP A 644 11.77 -36.24 -8.11
CA ASP A 644 11.20 -35.57 -6.94
C ASP A 644 9.72 -35.26 -7.16
N PHE A 645 9.28 -35.11 -8.41
CA PHE A 645 7.89 -34.84 -8.74
C PHE A 645 7.04 -36.10 -8.54
N ARG A 646 5.96 -35.97 -7.76
CA ARG A 646 5.04 -37.06 -7.41
C ARG A 646 3.59 -36.59 -7.44
N PHE A 647 2.68 -37.56 -7.43
CA PHE A 647 1.25 -37.31 -7.53
C PHE A 647 0.48 -37.93 -6.35
N LEU A 648 -0.41 -37.17 -5.71
CA LEU A 648 -1.13 -37.64 -4.51
C LEU A 648 -2.26 -38.66 -4.79
N ASN A 649 -2.66 -38.85 -6.06
CA ASN A 649 -3.81 -39.71 -6.40
C ASN A 649 -3.46 -41.19 -6.64
N GLY A 650 -2.26 -41.65 -6.25
CA GLY A 650 -1.90 -43.07 -6.30
C GLY A 650 -1.72 -43.65 -7.71
N GLU A 651 -1.40 -42.82 -8.71
CA GLU A 651 -0.94 -43.29 -10.02
C GLU A 651 0.59 -43.24 -10.07
N ASP A 652 1.21 -44.28 -10.63
CA ASP A 652 2.67 -44.43 -10.68
C ASP A 652 3.32 -43.36 -11.57
N ASN A 653 4.48 -42.86 -11.14
CA ASN A 653 5.24 -41.83 -11.86
C ASN A 653 5.60 -42.24 -13.29
N GLU A 654 5.85 -43.55 -13.51
CA GLU A 654 6.25 -44.12 -14.81
C GLU A 654 5.17 -43.96 -15.89
N ASP A 655 3.90 -43.85 -15.50
CA ASP A 655 2.78 -43.74 -16.45
C ASP A 655 2.51 -42.30 -16.93
N ARG A 656 3.10 -41.29 -16.28
CA ARG A 656 2.77 -39.87 -16.50
C ARG A 656 3.94 -38.99 -16.84
N ILE A 657 5.10 -39.29 -16.30
CA ILE A 657 6.29 -38.49 -16.54
C ILE A 657 6.94 -39.01 -17.82
N ASP A 658 7.06 -38.16 -18.83
CA ASP A 658 7.83 -38.44 -20.04
C ASP A 658 9.26 -37.88 -19.82
N PRO A 659 10.23 -38.74 -19.44
CA PRO A 659 11.58 -38.29 -19.08
C PRO A 659 12.33 -37.68 -20.26
N ASP A 660 12.08 -38.15 -21.48
CA ASP A 660 12.75 -37.66 -22.69
C ASP A 660 12.35 -36.21 -23.01
N LYS A 661 11.10 -35.84 -22.69
CA LYS A 661 10.56 -34.50 -22.94
C LYS A 661 10.43 -33.63 -21.69
N SER A 662 10.79 -34.15 -20.51
CA SER A 662 10.65 -33.44 -19.22
C SER A 662 9.25 -32.86 -19.03
N GLN A 663 8.22 -33.65 -19.35
CA GLN A 663 6.83 -33.22 -19.24
C GLN A 663 6.02 -34.17 -18.36
N ILE A 664 5.00 -33.63 -17.70
CA ILE A 664 4.01 -34.41 -16.96
C ILE A 664 2.73 -34.45 -17.79
N GLN A 665 2.28 -35.65 -18.12
CA GLN A 665 1.05 -35.86 -18.87
C GLN A 665 -0.18 -35.50 -18.03
N VAL A 666 -1.03 -34.63 -18.58
CA VAL A 666 -2.33 -34.27 -18.03
C VAL A 666 -3.39 -35.04 -18.80
N LYS A 667 -4.17 -35.89 -18.11
CA LYS A 667 -5.23 -36.66 -18.77
C LYS A 667 -6.47 -35.78 -18.96
N LYS A 668 -7.37 -36.25 -19.82
CA LYS A 668 -8.66 -35.59 -20.07
C LYS A 668 -9.47 -35.39 -18.79
N PHE A 669 -10.07 -34.21 -18.66
CA PHE A 669 -10.80 -33.75 -17.47
C PHE A 669 -9.99 -33.69 -16.17
N GLU A 670 -8.66 -33.55 -16.28
CA GLU A 670 -7.82 -33.24 -15.12
C GLU A 670 -7.47 -31.77 -15.09
N LYS A 671 -7.47 -31.21 -13.88
CA LYS A 671 -6.94 -29.87 -13.62
C LYS A 671 -5.73 -29.98 -12.70
N THR A 672 -4.65 -29.31 -13.08
CA THR A 672 -3.38 -29.35 -12.38
C THR A 672 -3.38 -28.41 -11.18
N GLN A 673 -2.78 -28.83 -10.08
CA GLN A 673 -2.62 -28.01 -8.89
C GLN A 673 -1.31 -28.36 -8.19
N LEU A 674 -0.67 -27.35 -7.59
CA LEU A 674 0.48 -27.55 -6.72
C LEU A 674 0.04 -27.98 -5.33
N ASP A 675 0.65 -29.03 -4.81
CA ASP A 675 0.40 -29.49 -3.46
C ASP A 675 0.91 -28.51 -2.40
N SER A 676 0.24 -28.50 -1.25
CA SER A 676 0.68 -27.74 -0.07
C SER A 676 2.06 -28.19 0.44
N GLN A 677 2.44 -29.46 0.28
CA GLN A 677 3.72 -30.01 0.74
C GLN A 677 4.85 -29.89 -0.29
N PHE A 678 4.61 -29.27 -1.45
CA PHE A 678 5.65 -29.05 -2.46
C PHE A 678 6.78 -28.17 -1.89
N VAL A 679 7.99 -28.72 -1.79
CA VAL A 679 9.11 -28.08 -1.09
C VAL A 679 9.79 -27.06 -2.01
N ILE A 680 9.89 -25.81 -1.57
CA ILE A 680 10.67 -24.76 -2.24
C ILE A 680 11.63 -24.21 -1.18
N ASP A 681 12.91 -24.50 -1.34
CA ASP A 681 13.93 -24.10 -0.37
C ASP A 681 15.25 -23.79 -1.07
N SER A 682 16.09 -22.96 -0.46
CA SER A 682 17.47 -22.73 -0.87
C SER A 682 18.47 -23.51 -0.01
N ASP A 683 18.08 -23.81 1.23
CA ASP A 683 18.93 -24.49 2.21
C ASP A 683 18.77 -26.02 2.10
N ILE A 684 19.83 -26.74 2.46
CA ILE A 684 19.83 -28.21 2.43
C ILE A 684 19.30 -28.72 3.77
N GLN A 685 18.24 -29.51 3.72
CA GLN A 685 17.66 -30.18 4.88
C GLN A 685 18.36 -31.53 5.10
N VAL A 686 18.71 -31.82 6.34
CA VAL A 686 19.27 -33.12 6.70
C VAL A 686 18.12 -34.09 6.98
N VAL A 687 18.14 -35.23 6.30
CA VAL A 687 17.19 -36.33 6.51
C VAL A 687 17.90 -37.40 7.32
N ASP A 688 17.51 -37.53 8.59
CA ASP A 688 18.03 -38.59 9.45
C ASP A 688 17.48 -39.94 8.97
N VAL A 689 18.40 -40.83 8.59
CA VAL A 689 18.10 -42.23 8.21
C VAL A 689 18.60 -43.12 9.33
N ALA A 690 17.67 -43.65 10.13
CA ALA A 690 17.99 -44.52 11.23
C ALA A 690 18.06 -45.99 10.80
N ILE A 691 19.03 -46.74 11.31
CA ILE A 691 19.03 -48.21 11.21
C ILE A 691 18.16 -48.76 12.35
N ALA A 692 16.95 -49.22 12.03
CA ALA A 692 16.00 -49.73 13.02
C ALA A 692 16.26 -51.20 13.39
N THR A 693 16.57 -52.03 12.39
CA THR A 693 16.86 -53.45 12.56
C THR A 693 18.09 -53.83 11.75
N LEU A 694 19.02 -54.55 12.36
CA LEU A 694 20.18 -55.15 11.68
C LEU A 694 20.36 -56.59 12.15
N ASN A 695 20.15 -57.54 11.25
CA ASN A 695 20.40 -58.96 11.49
C ASN A 695 21.67 -59.36 10.76
N LEU A 696 22.71 -59.64 11.51
CA LEU A 696 24.01 -59.98 10.96
C LEU A 696 24.33 -61.46 11.21
N ARG A 697 24.67 -62.17 10.13
CA ARG A 697 25.09 -63.56 10.15
C ARG A 697 26.60 -63.66 10.00
N LEU A 698 27.22 -64.45 10.88
CA LEU A 698 28.63 -64.80 10.79
C LEU A 698 28.76 -66.29 10.52
N THR A 699 29.47 -66.63 9.44
CA THR A 699 29.86 -68.01 9.15
C THR A 699 31.36 -68.16 9.42
N PRO A 700 31.76 -68.98 10.41
CA PRO A 700 33.18 -69.23 10.68
C PRO A 700 33.93 -69.84 9.49
N ALA A 701 35.16 -69.42 9.29
CA ALA A 701 36.07 -70.05 8.32
C ALA A 701 36.86 -71.23 8.91
N VAL A 702 37.05 -71.24 10.23
CA VAL A 702 37.91 -72.21 10.94
C VAL A 702 37.10 -72.88 12.07
N ALA A 703 37.39 -74.16 12.34
CA ALA A 703 36.76 -74.90 13.44
C ALA A 703 37.26 -74.39 14.81
N VAL A 704 36.41 -74.47 15.82
CA VAL A 704 36.77 -74.10 17.20
C VAL A 704 37.88 -75.04 17.71
N PRO A 705 39.01 -74.51 18.22
CA PRO A 705 40.05 -75.35 18.82
C PRO A 705 39.48 -76.16 20.00
N GLU A 706 39.79 -77.45 20.10
CA GLU A 706 39.30 -78.35 21.17
C GLU A 706 39.62 -77.84 22.60
N THR A 707 40.56 -76.91 22.72
CA THR A 707 41.01 -76.31 23.97
C THR A 707 40.17 -75.11 24.45
N VAL A 708 39.12 -74.73 23.72
CA VAL A 708 38.29 -73.56 23.99
C VAL A 708 36.81 -73.96 24.08
N ASP A 709 36.09 -73.49 25.10
CA ASP A 709 34.64 -73.72 25.21
C ASP A 709 33.89 -72.97 24.10
N PRO A 710 33.15 -73.69 23.22
CA PRO A 710 32.38 -73.08 22.13
C PRO A 710 31.34 -72.06 22.60
N ALA A 711 30.69 -72.29 23.74
CA ALA A 711 29.67 -71.38 24.26
C ALA A 711 30.28 -70.05 24.73
N GLN A 712 31.45 -70.14 25.36
CA GLN A 712 32.21 -68.99 25.82
C GLN A 712 32.75 -68.18 24.63
N LEU A 713 33.32 -68.85 23.61
CA LEU A 713 33.78 -68.19 22.39
C LEU A 713 32.63 -67.48 21.65
N LYS A 714 31.46 -68.14 21.53
CA LYS A 714 30.26 -67.56 20.91
C LYS A 714 29.82 -66.28 21.64
N SER A 715 29.74 -66.30 22.97
CA SER A 715 29.35 -65.13 23.77
C SER A 715 30.34 -63.96 23.61
N VAL A 716 31.65 -64.23 23.62
CA VAL A 716 32.68 -63.20 23.44
C VAL A 716 32.68 -62.66 22.01
N MET A 717 32.45 -63.50 21.00
CA MET A 717 32.29 -63.07 19.60
C MET A 717 31.07 -62.16 19.43
N GLU A 718 29.93 -62.51 20.02
CA GLU A 718 28.73 -61.66 19.99
C GLU A 718 29.01 -60.29 20.64
N ALA A 719 29.67 -60.26 21.80
CA ALA A 719 30.05 -59.01 22.45
C ALA A 719 31.01 -58.16 21.59
N ALA A 720 32.02 -58.79 20.99
CA ALA A 720 32.99 -58.11 20.13
C ALA A 720 32.30 -57.53 18.88
N VAL A 721 31.43 -58.28 18.21
CA VAL A 721 30.70 -57.81 17.02
C VAL A 721 29.71 -56.70 17.38
N ARG A 722 29.01 -56.80 18.51
CA ARG A 722 28.15 -55.70 19.01
C ARG A 722 28.92 -54.40 19.22
N SER A 723 30.16 -54.49 19.74
CA SER A 723 30.99 -53.30 20.00
C SER A 723 31.44 -52.56 18.74
N ILE A 724 31.37 -53.19 17.56
CA ILE A 724 31.72 -52.56 16.27
C ILE A 724 30.65 -51.53 15.88
N LEU A 725 29.39 -51.85 16.15
CA LEU A 725 28.22 -51.09 15.74
C LEU A 725 28.00 -49.89 16.65
N THR A 726 28.84 -48.87 16.43
CA THR A 726 28.84 -47.62 17.18
C THR A 726 28.51 -46.46 16.25
N PRO A 727 28.03 -45.31 16.78
CA PRO A 727 27.86 -44.09 16.00
C PRO A 727 29.13 -43.68 15.23
N SER A 728 30.31 -44.01 15.76
CA SER A 728 31.60 -43.76 15.10
C SER A 728 31.80 -44.55 13.79
N LEU A 729 31.22 -45.75 13.68
CA LEU A 729 31.26 -46.56 12.45
C LEU A 729 30.44 -45.90 11.35
N LEU A 730 29.28 -45.32 11.70
CA LEU A 730 28.40 -44.65 10.75
C LEU A 730 28.99 -43.33 10.22
N GLN A 731 29.77 -42.63 11.05
CA GLN A 731 30.53 -41.44 10.60
C GLN A 731 31.60 -41.77 9.53
N GLN A 732 32.00 -43.04 9.41
CA GLN A 732 32.97 -43.50 8.40
C GLN A 732 32.29 -43.89 7.07
N LEU A 733 30.95 -43.92 7.01
CA LEU A 733 30.24 -44.09 5.75
C LEU A 733 30.40 -42.83 4.88
N PRO A 734 30.49 -42.98 3.55
CA PRO A 734 30.58 -41.83 2.66
C PRO A 734 29.36 -40.92 2.84
N LYS A 735 29.61 -39.61 2.94
CA LYS A 735 28.53 -38.61 2.95
C LYS A 735 27.87 -38.61 1.58
N LEU A 736 26.57 -38.86 1.54
CA LEU A 736 25.78 -38.79 0.32
C LEU A 736 25.77 -37.36 -0.22
N ALA A 737 25.79 -37.24 -1.55
CA ALA A 737 25.57 -35.95 -2.18
C ALA A 737 24.13 -35.47 -1.92
N VAL A 738 23.92 -34.17 -2.06
CA VAL A 738 22.60 -33.56 -1.91
C VAL A 738 21.70 -34.05 -3.05
N GLY A 739 20.49 -34.52 -2.74
CA GLY A 739 19.53 -35.05 -3.72
C GLY A 739 19.83 -36.45 -4.27
N GLU A 740 20.91 -37.09 -3.80
CA GLU A 740 21.27 -38.45 -4.18
C GLU A 740 20.41 -39.44 -3.38
N ASN A 741 19.67 -40.31 -4.08
CA ASN A 741 18.89 -41.36 -3.43
C ASN A 741 19.83 -42.28 -2.65
N LEU A 742 19.39 -42.74 -1.47
CA LEU A 742 20.15 -43.72 -0.71
C LEU A 742 19.96 -45.10 -1.35
N ASP A 743 20.97 -45.56 -2.08
CA ASP A 743 21.02 -46.91 -2.62
C ASP A 743 21.18 -47.93 -1.47
N TYR A 744 20.18 -48.79 -1.34
CA TYR A 744 20.07 -49.75 -0.25
C TYR A 744 21.14 -50.86 -0.35
N ASP A 745 21.42 -51.36 -1.54
CA ASP A 745 22.40 -52.43 -1.78
C ASP A 745 23.84 -51.92 -1.61
N GLN A 746 24.10 -50.70 -2.08
CA GLN A 746 25.37 -50.03 -1.87
C GLN A 746 25.61 -49.77 -0.38
N LEU A 747 24.59 -49.33 0.36
CA LEU A 747 24.69 -49.14 1.80
C LEU A 747 24.98 -50.47 2.53
N GLN A 748 24.28 -51.55 2.18
CA GLN A 748 24.57 -52.88 2.75
C GLN A 748 26.03 -53.30 2.52
N THR A 749 26.53 -53.09 1.30
CA THR A 749 27.90 -53.41 0.91
C THR A 749 28.91 -52.60 1.73
N LEU A 750 28.68 -51.29 1.89
CA LEU A 750 29.55 -50.40 2.66
C LEU A 750 29.53 -50.74 4.16
N LEU A 751 28.35 -50.99 4.73
CA LEU A 751 28.20 -51.43 6.13
C LEU A 751 28.98 -52.71 6.37
N LEU A 752 28.83 -53.73 5.52
CA LEU A 752 29.56 -54.99 5.63
C LEU A 752 31.07 -54.79 5.56
N LEU A 753 31.56 -53.95 4.65
CA LEU A 753 32.98 -53.64 4.52
C LEU A 753 33.54 -52.99 5.79
N GLN A 754 32.82 -52.01 6.35
CA GLN A 754 33.24 -51.32 7.57
C GLN A 754 33.23 -52.26 8.78
N ILE A 755 32.19 -53.10 8.91
CA ILE A 755 32.10 -54.10 9.98
C ILE A 755 33.28 -55.07 9.91
N ARG A 756 33.57 -55.62 8.73
CA ARG A 756 34.70 -56.54 8.51
C ARG A 756 36.05 -55.87 8.82
N THR A 757 36.21 -54.62 8.40
CA THR A 757 37.45 -53.86 8.61
C THR A 757 37.70 -53.60 10.08
N LYS A 758 36.68 -53.18 10.84
CA LYS A 758 36.80 -52.98 12.30
C LYS A 758 37.00 -54.31 13.03
N ALA A 759 36.25 -55.36 12.66
CA ALA A 759 36.40 -56.68 13.26
C ALA A 759 37.84 -57.23 13.15
N GLY A 760 38.46 -57.08 11.99
CA GLY A 760 39.83 -57.54 11.75
C GLY A 760 40.94 -56.70 12.40
N ASN A 761 40.62 -55.49 12.87
CA ASN A 761 41.60 -54.50 13.35
C ASN A 761 41.49 -54.20 14.85
N PHE A 762 40.77 -54.99 15.63
CA PHE A 762 40.80 -54.84 17.09
C PHE A 762 42.23 -55.00 17.62
N ASP A 763 42.63 -54.08 18.49
CA ASP A 763 43.90 -54.18 19.21
C ASP A 763 43.82 -55.23 20.34
N GLN A 764 44.98 -55.56 20.88
CA GLN A 764 45.10 -56.60 21.91
C GLN A 764 44.37 -56.21 23.20
N GLU A 765 44.38 -54.93 23.57
CA GLU A 765 43.74 -54.43 24.80
C GLU A 765 42.21 -54.51 24.70
N THR A 766 41.64 -54.15 23.54
CA THR A 766 40.20 -54.24 23.27
C THR A 766 39.73 -55.69 23.25
N LEU A 767 40.45 -56.58 22.57
CA LEU A 767 40.11 -58.02 22.57
C LEU A 767 40.17 -58.61 23.99
N GLN A 768 41.15 -58.21 24.81
CA GLN A 768 41.29 -58.67 26.19
C GLN A 768 40.12 -58.20 27.07
N SER A 769 39.58 -57.00 26.81
CA SER A 769 38.43 -56.47 27.55
C SER A 769 37.18 -57.35 27.42
N PHE A 770 36.95 -57.99 26.28
CA PHE A 770 35.79 -58.88 26.07
C PHE A 770 35.91 -60.23 26.80
N ILE A 771 37.13 -60.62 27.16
CA ILE A 771 37.45 -61.90 27.80
C ILE A 771 37.52 -61.78 29.33
N SER A 772 37.67 -60.55 29.84
CA SER A 772 38.01 -60.24 31.23
C SER A 772 36.84 -60.41 32.21
N ASN A 773 36.37 -61.65 32.39
CA ASN A 773 35.50 -62.05 33.49
C ASN A 773 36.21 -63.09 34.37
N GLY A 774 37.25 -62.66 35.10
CA GLY A 774 37.74 -63.16 36.41
C GLY A 774 37.87 -64.67 36.74
N GLN A 775 37.60 -65.61 35.84
CA GLN A 775 37.46 -67.05 36.16
C GLN A 775 38.27 -67.98 35.25
N VAL A 776 39.18 -67.44 34.44
CA VAL A 776 39.92 -68.20 33.42
C VAL A 776 41.43 -68.04 33.68
N SER A 777 42.21 -69.12 33.60
CA SER A 777 43.66 -69.04 33.75
C SER A 777 44.32 -68.29 32.59
N GLU A 778 45.46 -67.63 32.82
CA GLU A 778 46.19 -66.85 31.79
C GLU A 778 46.43 -67.66 30.50
N ALA A 779 46.74 -68.94 30.62
CA ALA A 779 46.98 -69.83 29.48
C ALA A 779 45.72 -70.13 28.63
N ILE A 780 44.52 -70.07 29.23
CA ILE A 780 43.25 -70.24 28.50
C ILE A 780 42.82 -68.89 27.90
N GLN A 781 43.11 -67.77 28.56
CA GLN A 781 42.85 -66.43 28.02
C GLN A 781 43.64 -66.17 26.74
N GLU A 782 44.92 -66.54 26.69
CA GLU A 782 45.75 -66.38 25.49
C GLU A 782 45.21 -67.17 24.29
N LYS A 783 44.77 -68.42 24.52
CA LYS A 783 44.15 -69.27 23.49
C LYS A 783 42.79 -68.74 23.03
N LEU A 784 41.98 -68.21 23.95
CA LEU A 784 40.69 -67.61 23.64
C LEU A 784 40.85 -66.31 22.85
N MET A 785 41.88 -65.50 23.18
CA MET A 785 42.26 -64.30 22.44
C MET A 785 42.65 -64.61 21.00
N GLU A 786 43.52 -65.61 20.81
CA GLU A 786 43.99 -66.00 19.48
C GLU A 786 42.87 -66.60 18.63
N ALA A 787 42.00 -67.42 19.24
CA ALA A 787 40.77 -67.89 18.62
C ALA A 787 39.85 -66.71 18.24
N LEU A 788 39.50 -65.82 19.17
CA LEU A 788 38.65 -64.66 18.92
C LEU A 788 39.18 -63.80 17.76
N ARG A 789 40.49 -63.53 17.74
CA ARG A 789 41.13 -62.73 16.68
C ARG A 789 41.06 -63.42 15.32
N SER A 790 41.34 -64.72 15.27
CA SER A 790 41.24 -65.54 14.05
C SER A 790 39.80 -65.55 13.52
N PHE A 791 38.83 -65.82 14.40
CA PHE A 791 37.42 -65.85 14.05
C PHE A 791 36.91 -64.50 13.54
N LEU A 792 37.18 -63.39 14.21
CA LEU A 792 36.71 -62.06 13.78
C LEU A 792 37.34 -61.62 12.45
N ARG A 793 38.55 -62.06 12.16
CA ARG A 793 39.26 -61.70 10.91
C ARG A 793 38.79 -62.53 9.73
N ASP A 794 38.64 -63.84 9.92
CA ASP A 794 38.47 -64.79 8.82
C ASP A 794 37.01 -65.20 8.59
N SER A 795 36.09 -64.85 9.50
CA SER A 795 34.66 -65.15 9.33
C SER A 795 34.06 -64.39 8.14
N ASN A 796 33.10 -65.04 7.48
CA ASN A 796 32.28 -64.36 6.47
C ASN A 796 31.09 -63.65 7.15
N TYR A 797 30.97 -62.35 6.90
CA TYR A 797 29.89 -61.50 7.41
C TYR A 797 28.82 -61.32 6.33
N ARG A 798 27.56 -61.54 6.68
CA ARG A 798 26.40 -61.31 5.80
C ARG A 798 25.30 -60.56 6.57
N ILE A 799 24.60 -59.66 5.90
CA ILE A 799 23.37 -59.04 6.42
C ILE A 799 22.20 -59.91 5.95
N ASP A 800 21.45 -60.47 6.91
CA ASP A 800 20.23 -61.23 6.63
C ASP A 800 19.00 -60.32 6.54
N GLN A 801 19.02 -59.20 7.28
CA GLN A 801 17.98 -58.18 7.25
C GLN A 801 18.54 -56.82 7.65
N LEU A 802 18.19 -55.77 6.91
CA LEU A 802 18.44 -54.37 7.25
C LEU A 802 17.14 -53.59 7.10
N GLU A 803 16.67 -52.98 8.17
CA GLU A 803 15.50 -52.11 8.16
C GLU A 803 15.94 -50.68 8.44
N LEU A 804 15.58 -49.77 7.54
CA LEU A 804 15.90 -48.35 7.66
C LEU A 804 14.63 -47.55 7.94
N THR A 805 14.70 -46.55 8.81
CA THR A 805 13.59 -45.63 9.07
C THR A 805 13.99 -44.20 8.70
N ALA A 806 13.16 -43.56 7.88
CA ALA A 806 13.36 -42.18 7.45
C ALA A 806 12.00 -41.53 7.20
N LYS A 807 11.85 -40.23 7.47
CA LYS A 807 10.61 -39.47 7.19
C LYS A 807 9.32 -40.15 7.73
N GLY A 808 9.42 -40.85 8.86
CA GLY A 808 8.30 -41.57 9.48
C GLY A 808 7.89 -42.88 8.79
N SER A 809 8.64 -43.37 7.80
CA SER A 809 8.40 -44.63 7.08
C SER A 809 9.54 -45.62 7.30
N SER A 810 9.26 -46.92 7.16
CA SER A 810 10.25 -48.01 7.18
C SER A 810 10.54 -48.47 5.74
N TYR A 811 11.81 -48.73 5.46
CA TYR A 811 12.35 -49.04 4.13
C TYR A 811 13.19 -50.33 4.18
N HIS A 812 12.98 -51.16 3.15
CA HIS A 812 13.76 -52.36 2.84
C HIS A 812 14.33 -52.30 1.42
N ASP A 813 14.40 -51.09 0.85
CA ASP A 813 14.84 -50.76 -0.50
C ASP A 813 15.33 -49.30 -0.49
N ASN A 814 15.69 -48.77 -1.66
CA ASN A 814 16.19 -47.42 -1.87
C ASN A 814 15.33 -46.34 -1.20
N ILE A 815 15.98 -45.39 -0.52
CA ILE A 815 15.29 -44.26 0.11
C ILE A 815 15.38 -43.04 -0.80
N PRO A 816 14.24 -42.48 -1.26
CA PRO A 816 14.24 -41.31 -2.11
C PRO A 816 14.59 -40.04 -1.32
N ILE A 817 15.59 -39.32 -1.80
CA ILE A 817 16.09 -38.07 -1.21
C ILE A 817 15.83 -36.93 -2.19
N ALA A 818 15.13 -35.89 -1.76
CA ALA A 818 14.79 -34.75 -2.60
C ALA A 818 16.02 -33.86 -2.86
N ILE A 819 15.99 -33.04 -3.91
CA ILE A 819 17.12 -32.18 -4.29
C ILE A 819 17.48 -31.10 -3.25
N VAL A 820 16.58 -30.84 -2.30
CA VAL A 820 16.77 -29.97 -1.14
C VAL A 820 17.20 -30.74 0.11
N GLU A 821 17.42 -32.05 0.02
CA GLU A 821 17.72 -32.92 1.15
C GLU A 821 19.09 -33.58 1.03
N ARG A 822 19.63 -34.01 2.17
CA ARG A 822 20.80 -34.88 2.27
C ARG A 822 20.55 -35.92 3.35
N ALA A 823 20.66 -37.20 2.98
CA ALA A 823 20.57 -38.29 3.95
C ALA A 823 21.79 -38.33 4.87
N GLU A 824 21.54 -38.50 6.17
CA GLU A 824 22.56 -38.74 7.18
C GLU A 824 22.19 -39.99 7.98
N ILE A 825 23.07 -40.99 7.93
CA ILE A 825 22.79 -42.31 8.51
C ILE A 825 23.15 -42.30 9.99
N GLN A 826 22.19 -42.70 10.82
CA GLN A 826 22.32 -42.70 12.28
C GLN A 826 21.90 -44.05 12.87
N LEU A 827 22.40 -44.32 14.08
CA LEU A 827 22.02 -45.48 14.89
C LEU A 827 20.93 -45.03 15.85
N GLN A 828 19.79 -45.71 15.84
CA GLN A 828 18.70 -45.43 16.78
C GLN A 828 19.04 -46.01 18.16
N GLU A 829 18.74 -45.32 19.25
CA GLU A 829 19.02 -45.82 20.60
C GLU A 829 18.32 -47.17 20.90
N SER A 830 17.24 -47.47 20.19
CA SER A 830 16.43 -48.69 20.31
C SER A 830 16.63 -49.68 19.15
N SER A 831 17.69 -49.57 18.36
CA SER A 831 17.93 -50.48 17.22
C SER A 831 17.93 -51.94 17.68
N SER A 832 17.11 -52.78 17.04
CA SER A 832 17.14 -54.21 17.30
C SER A 832 18.32 -54.83 16.55
N LEU A 833 19.39 -55.14 17.30
CA LEU A 833 20.57 -55.78 16.78
C LEU A 833 20.54 -57.27 17.13
N SER A 834 20.42 -58.12 16.11
CA SER A 834 20.59 -59.57 16.25
C SER A 834 21.83 -60.04 15.51
N ILE A 835 22.57 -60.94 16.16
CA ILE A 835 23.78 -61.54 15.61
C ILE A 835 23.59 -63.05 15.66
N VAL A 836 23.71 -63.69 14.52
CA VAL A 836 23.58 -65.14 14.38
C VAL A 836 24.94 -65.70 13.96
N ILE A 837 25.56 -66.50 14.83
CA ILE A 837 26.79 -67.23 14.53
C ILE A 837 26.41 -68.67 14.16
N GLU A 838 26.77 -69.10 12.94
CA GLU A 838 26.53 -70.47 12.49
C GLU A 838 27.47 -71.46 13.18
N ASP A 839 26.92 -72.60 13.59
CA ASP A 839 27.70 -73.70 14.14
C ASP A 839 28.40 -74.42 12.98
N LYS A 840 29.73 -74.44 13.01
CA LYS A 840 30.56 -75.07 11.97
C LYS A 840 31.69 -75.90 12.57
#